data_AF-A0A6H3NQS4-F1
#
_entry.id   AF-A0A6H3NQS4-F1
#
_cell.length_a   1.000
_cell.length_b   1.000
_cell.length_c   1.000
_cell.angle_alpha   90.00
_cell.angle_beta   90.00
_cell.angle_gamma   90.00
#
_symmetry.space_group_name_H-M   'P 1'
#
loop_
_entity.id
_entity.type
_entity.pdbx_description
1 polymer ?
#
loop_
_entity_poly.entity_id
_entity_poly.type
_entity_poly.pdbx_seq_one_letter_code
_entity_poly.pdbx_strand_id
1 'polypeptide(L)'
;MSIRYKFLLILSVSQILLVIALTTSFAYLLQSVKNIPQTQRAEDLSRNFQRELEFKEEKLRLLLEEITFNSQTRSILERGLADRSVLSKELPYLQQILKRYGLSIFEIGDKQGKVLFRVHRPKDFGDDKKNQPIIKNALNGESTAALEDGHSGLGFRLAAPLFGRGTILIGQVVDDNFTKTISKDNRIHLAIFQEGKVKTIGSDTIRLVMNEKPNLLMEEQRFHFQNKPYYLVKIPYVGNSQSVKQLVFHVMIDENEVESKTWRIWSFFVVASLVLCGVIFLISFLFSRDMVEAIKLLTSAMVDLDQWKPETLPTHRSDEIGQMGRVFVEMKEELSEHQNHLEEMVNLRTRELNETLSEMQKLQDKQDGDYFLTSLLIKPLRGSFSKSETVSVKIFERQMKQFKFRNKQSEIGGDLSVSDSIYLMGKKYTVFLNADAMGKSIQGAGGALVMGTVFKSIITRTQKLRYMQDRHPERWLKECFQEVHNVFISFDGHMLLSAILGLVDEETGTLYYINAEHPWIVLYRDGNASFLENEHSLRKIGFTEMSGDEVVIQIYPLRPGDVLILGSDGRDDLFVGQSGGNRVINDDETIFLRHVAEGAGDLDQICKVMLQFGDLTDDLSLMRIAFLEEVAYAAKESTKPKVYYQMLGEGIQSYRDGEWNNAIFALELALDSEPDDLYCLRELSKLYMKSKDYEKAIELANRYLQLNPGDTDFLFYIAYAHKQRRDFVLATDFAERLRFRDPKNFNNLLLLAEILMHRRDIERSKEVLLNLQEIAPENPKVQKLKNFWKKMVTTSVS
;
A
#
# COMPACT_ATOMS: atom_id res chain seq x y z
N MET A 1 35.42 12.01 68.21
CA MET A 1 35.58 11.10 67.06
C MET A 1 36.77 11.52 66.24
N SER A 2 37.66 10.60 65.85
CA SER A 2 38.78 10.93 64.96
C SER A 2 38.28 11.36 63.58
N ILE A 3 39.06 12.17 62.87
CA ILE A 3 38.76 12.63 61.51
C ILE A 3 38.45 11.43 60.58
N ARG A 4 39.17 10.30 60.76
CA ARG A 4 38.92 9.03 60.04
C ARG A 4 37.47 8.54 60.17
N TYR A 5 36.92 8.59 61.38
CA TYR A 5 35.58 8.06 61.65
C TYR A 5 34.48 8.95 61.07
N LYS A 6 34.69 10.29 61.07
CA LYS A 6 33.75 11.24 60.45
C LYS A 6 33.73 11.11 58.93
N PHE A 7 34.89 10.96 58.28
CA PHE A 7 34.98 10.74 56.83
C PHE A 7 34.34 9.42 56.38
N LEU A 8 34.62 8.32 57.08
CA LEU A 8 34.00 7.02 56.77
C LEU A 8 32.48 7.03 56.94
N LEU A 9 31.97 7.73 57.95
CA LEU A 9 30.53 7.81 58.21
C LEU A 9 29.80 8.68 57.17
N ILE A 10 30.39 9.80 56.74
CA ILE A 10 29.79 10.65 55.69
C ILE A 10 29.77 9.91 54.34
N LEU A 11 30.88 9.23 53.99
CA LEU A 11 30.97 8.48 52.74
C LEU A 11 30.00 7.30 52.70
N SER A 12 29.91 6.50 53.78
CA SER A 12 28.99 5.36 53.82
C SER A 12 27.52 5.77 53.77
N VAL A 13 27.13 6.86 54.45
CA VAL A 13 25.76 7.40 54.40
C VAL A 13 25.43 7.92 53.00
N SER A 14 26.36 8.64 52.35
CA SER A 14 26.15 9.14 50.98
C SER A 14 26.00 8.01 49.95
N GLN A 15 26.74 6.90 50.12
CA GLN A 15 26.68 5.73 49.26
C GLN A 15 25.35 4.98 49.41
N ILE A 16 24.88 4.81 50.64
CA ILE A 16 23.57 4.21 50.91
C ILE A 16 22.47 5.05 50.25
N LEU A 17 22.52 6.38 50.36
CA LEU A 17 21.59 7.28 49.70
C LEU A 17 21.63 7.17 48.17
N LEU A 18 22.82 7.05 47.58
CA LEU A 18 22.98 6.89 46.12
C LEU A 18 22.40 5.56 45.62
N VAL A 19 22.65 4.45 46.34
CA VAL A 19 22.06 3.15 46.00
C VAL A 19 20.54 3.20 46.09
N ILE A 20 20.00 3.84 47.14
CA ILE A 20 18.56 4.02 47.29
C ILE A 20 18.01 4.86 46.12
N ALA A 21 18.68 5.95 45.73
CA ALA A 21 18.27 6.79 44.60
C ALA A 21 18.32 6.05 43.25
N LEU A 22 19.39 5.29 42.97
CA LEU A 22 19.53 4.52 41.74
C LEU A 22 18.55 3.35 41.66
N THR A 23 18.37 2.61 42.76
CA THR A 23 17.42 1.49 42.81
C THR A 23 15.98 1.98 42.68
N THR A 24 15.62 3.11 43.30
CA THR A 24 14.29 3.72 43.15
C THR A 24 14.05 4.29 41.75
N SER A 25 15.05 4.95 41.15
CA SER A 25 14.96 5.45 39.76
C SER A 25 14.84 4.30 38.74
N PHE A 26 15.65 3.25 38.90
CA PHE A 26 15.58 2.06 38.04
C PHE A 26 14.25 1.33 38.20
N ALA A 27 13.74 1.20 39.44
CA ALA A 27 12.41 0.65 39.69
C ALA A 27 11.32 1.42 38.94
N TYR A 28 11.38 2.75 38.97
CA TYR A 28 10.43 3.62 38.28
C TYR A 28 10.50 3.46 36.75
N LEU A 29 11.70 3.49 36.17
CA LEU A 29 11.91 3.29 34.74
C LEU A 29 11.44 1.91 34.28
N LEU A 30 11.80 0.85 34.99
CA LEU A 30 11.41 -0.52 34.66
C LEU A 30 9.89 -0.69 34.71
N GLN A 31 9.22 -0.06 35.68
CA GLN A 31 7.77 -0.05 35.77
C GLN A 31 7.14 0.68 34.57
N SER A 32 7.70 1.81 34.14
CA SER A 32 7.20 2.55 32.97
C SER A 32 7.34 1.74 31.67
N VAL A 33 8.49 1.10 31.47
CA VAL A 33 8.79 0.25 30.30
C VAL A 33 7.92 -1.01 30.30
N LYS A 34 7.59 -1.58 31.46
CA LYS A 34 6.72 -2.76 31.56
C LYS A 34 5.27 -2.44 31.17
N ASN A 35 4.80 -1.21 31.37
CA ASN A 35 3.39 -0.84 31.20
C ASN A 35 3.01 -0.48 29.75
N ILE A 36 3.92 0.16 28.99
CA ILE A 36 3.65 0.64 27.62
C ILE A 36 3.34 -0.52 26.63
N PRO A 37 4.14 -1.60 26.56
CA PRO A 37 3.86 -2.70 25.63
C PRO A 37 2.58 -3.46 25.95
N GLN A 38 2.22 -3.55 27.23
CA GLN A 38 1.04 -4.31 27.66
C GLN A 38 -0.26 -3.56 27.43
N THR A 39 -0.25 -2.24 27.59
CA THR A 39 -1.38 -1.38 27.21
C THR A 39 -1.58 -1.38 25.70
N GLN A 40 -0.50 -1.26 24.92
CA GLN A 40 -0.56 -1.34 23.46
C GLN A 40 -1.07 -2.70 22.96
N ARG A 41 -0.59 -3.82 23.52
CA ARG A 41 -1.11 -5.17 23.20
C ARG A 41 -2.59 -5.33 23.49
N ALA A 42 -3.08 -4.72 24.57
CA ALA A 42 -4.49 -4.77 24.91
C ALA A 42 -5.33 -3.94 23.92
N GLU A 43 -4.85 -2.77 23.50
CA GLU A 43 -5.51 -1.96 22.46
C GLU A 43 -5.54 -2.69 21.11
N ASP A 44 -4.44 -3.32 20.69
CA ASP A 44 -4.37 -4.12 19.47
C ASP A 44 -5.37 -5.29 19.50
N LEU A 45 -5.51 -5.95 20.65
CA LEU A 45 -6.49 -7.01 20.85
C LEU A 45 -7.93 -6.49 20.72
N SER A 46 -8.21 -5.29 21.24
CA SER A 46 -9.52 -4.65 21.08
C SER A 46 -9.84 -4.37 19.61
N ARG A 47 -8.86 -3.87 18.84
CA ARG A 47 -9.04 -3.63 17.40
C ARG A 47 -9.28 -4.93 16.64
N ASN A 48 -8.55 -6.00 16.98
CA ASN A 48 -8.75 -7.32 16.38
C ASN A 48 -10.14 -7.90 16.71
N PHE A 49 -10.62 -7.68 17.93
CA PHE A 49 -11.96 -8.07 18.34
C PHE A 49 -13.05 -7.33 17.54
N GLN A 50 -12.90 -6.02 17.30
CA GLN A 50 -13.82 -5.24 16.47
C GLN A 50 -13.85 -5.76 15.03
N ARG A 51 -12.69 -6.02 14.43
CA ARG A 51 -12.59 -6.61 13.07
C ARG A 51 -13.29 -7.97 12.97
N GLU A 52 -13.16 -8.81 14.00
CA GLU A 52 -13.83 -10.11 14.04
C GLU A 52 -15.36 -9.96 14.13
N LEU A 53 -15.87 -8.96 14.84
CA LEU A 53 -17.30 -8.65 14.88
C LEU A 53 -17.82 -8.16 13.53
N GLU A 54 -17.09 -7.27 12.85
CA GLU A 54 -17.42 -6.79 11.51
C GLU A 54 -17.45 -7.96 10.50
N PHE A 55 -16.46 -8.85 10.56
CA PHE A 55 -16.44 -10.05 9.75
C PHE A 55 -17.65 -10.97 10.00
N LYS A 56 -18.06 -11.11 11.27
CA LYS A 56 -19.26 -11.89 11.62
C LYS A 56 -20.54 -11.20 11.19
N GLU A 57 -20.59 -9.87 11.17
CA GLU A 57 -21.75 -9.12 10.65
C GLU A 57 -21.97 -9.43 9.17
N GLU A 58 -20.92 -9.30 8.36
CA GLU A 58 -21.00 -9.59 6.92
C GLU A 58 -21.40 -11.04 6.66
N LYS A 59 -20.85 -11.97 7.44
CA LYS A 59 -21.25 -13.38 7.37
C LYS A 59 -22.73 -13.57 7.69
N LEU A 60 -23.26 -12.94 8.75
CA LEU A 60 -24.68 -13.02 9.08
C LEU A 60 -25.55 -12.39 7.98
N ARG A 61 -25.11 -11.31 7.36
CA ARG A 61 -25.83 -10.64 6.27
C ARG A 61 -25.98 -11.54 5.04
N LEU A 62 -24.89 -12.16 4.60
CA LEU A 62 -24.90 -13.14 3.50
C LEU A 62 -25.78 -14.35 3.81
N LEU A 63 -25.72 -14.86 5.04
CA LEU A 63 -26.57 -15.97 5.48
C LEU A 63 -28.05 -15.59 5.50
N LEU A 64 -28.37 -14.36 5.92
CA LEU A 64 -29.75 -13.87 5.93
C LEU A 64 -30.31 -13.74 4.51
N GLU A 65 -29.51 -13.24 3.58
CA GLU A 65 -29.86 -13.20 2.16
C GLU A 65 -30.09 -14.62 1.63
N GLU A 66 -29.18 -15.57 1.88
CA GLU A 66 -29.36 -16.96 1.44
C GLU A 66 -30.66 -17.59 1.99
N ILE A 67 -30.95 -17.37 3.28
CA ILE A 67 -32.18 -17.85 3.95
C ILE A 67 -33.43 -17.22 3.32
N THR A 68 -33.39 -15.92 2.99
CA THR A 68 -34.56 -15.20 2.46
C THR A 68 -34.77 -15.36 0.95
N PHE A 69 -33.72 -15.65 0.18
CA PHE A 69 -33.78 -15.92 -1.26
C PHE A 69 -34.06 -17.38 -1.60
N ASN A 70 -33.76 -18.32 -0.70
CA ASN A 70 -34.08 -19.73 -0.90
C ASN A 70 -35.60 -19.93 -1.12
N SER A 71 -36.00 -20.52 -2.24
CA SER A 71 -37.42 -20.60 -2.66
C SER A 71 -38.32 -21.34 -1.66
N GLN A 72 -37.82 -22.40 -1.04
CA GLN A 72 -38.55 -23.16 -0.03
C GLN A 72 -38.68 -22.36 1.27
N THR A 73 -37.56 -21.80 1.75
CA THR A 73 -37.54 -21.01 2.99
C THR A 73 -38.40 -19.75 2.85
N ARG A 74 -38.28 -19.03 1.74
CA ARG A 74 -39.10 -17.86 1.40
C ARG A 74 -40.59 -18.17 1.45
N SER A 75 -41.03 -19.26 0.80
CA SER A 75 -42.44 -19.68 0.81
C SER A 75 -42.95 -20.02 2.22
N ILE A 76 -42.10 -20.61 3.06
CA ILE A 76 -42.44 -20.90 4.47
C ILE A 76 -42.55 -19.61 5.28
N LEU A 77 -41.60 -18.69 5.13
CA LEU A 77 -41.58 -17.41 5.84
C LEU A 77 -42.74 -16.49 5.42
N GLU A 78 -43.04 -16.38 4.13
CA GLU A 78 -44.15 -15.56 3.60
C GLU A 78 -45.52 -16.05 4.10
N ARG A 79 -45.76 -17.38 4.08
CA ARG A 79 -47.00 -17.97 4.62
C ARG A 79 -47.03 -17.90 6.15
N GLY A 80 -45.87 -18.07 6.79
CA GLY A 80 -45.71 -18.04 8.23
C GLY A 80 -45.96 -16.68 8.89
N LEU A 81 -45.73 -15.59 8.15
CA LEU A 81 -46.09 -14.23 8.58
C LEU A 81 -47.61 -14.04 8.71
N ALA A 82 -48.42 -14.77 7.94
CA ALA A 82 -49.87 -14.72 7.99
C ALA A 82 -50.47 -15.76 8.95
N ASP A 83 -49.83 -16.93 9.09
CA ASP A 83 -50.28 -18.01 9.95
C ASP A 83 -49.10 -18.70 10.69
N ARG A 84 -49.04 -18.50 12.02
CA ARG A 84 -48.07 -19.13 12.92
C ARG A 84 -48.11 -20.66 12.87
N SER A 85 -49.25 -21.26 12.53
CA SER A 85 -49.38 -22.72 12.45
C SER A 85 -48.45 -23.32 11.38
N VAL A 86 -48.16 -22.56 10.31
CA VAL A 86 -47.22 -22.94 9.24
C VAL A 86 -45.79 -23.03 9.77
N LEU A 87 -45.36 -22.03 10.55
CA LEU A 87 -44.02 -22.02 11.17
C LEU A 87 -43.84 -23.15 12.18
N SER A 88 -44.92 -23.50 12.90
CA SER A 88 -44.91 -24.64 13.83
C SER A 88 -44.77 -25.98 13.12
N LYS A 89 -45.44 -26.16 11.96
CA LYS A 89 -45.37 -27.40 11.16
C LYS A 89 -44.00 -27.58 10.50
N GLU A 90 -43.41 -26.49 10.02
CA GLU A 90 -42.10 -26.48 9.34
C GLU A 90 -40.92 -26.29 10.30
N LEU A 91 -41.15 -26.38 11.62
CA LEU A 91 -40.12 -26.25 12.64
C LEU A 91 -38.90 -27.16 12.41
N PRO A 92 -39.04 -28.45 12.03
CA PRO A 92 -37.88 -29.32 11.78
C PRO A 92 -36.95 -28.77 10.67
N TYR A 93 -37.54 -28.19 9.62
CA TYR A 93 -36.79 -27.58 8.52
C TYR A 93 -36.05 -26.32 8.97
N LEU A 94 -36.73 -25.43 9.69
CA LEU A 94 -36.12 -24.20 10.22
C LEU A 94 -35.02 -24.51 11.26
N GLN A 95 -35.17 -25.57 12.04
CA GLN A 95 -34.12 -26.06 12.95
C GLN A 95 -32.91 -26.62 12.21
N GLN A 96 -33.11 -27.25 11.05
CA GLN A 96 -32.00 -27.68 10.19
C GLN A 96 -31.21 -26.48 9.65
N ILE A 97 -31.88 -25.38 9.30
CA ILE A 97 -31.25 -24.11 8.90
C ILE A 97 -30.40 -23.56 10.05
N LEU A 98 -30.94 -23.47 11.27
CA LEU A 98 -30.18 -23.07 12.45
C LEU A 98 -28.90 -23.89 12.60
N LYS A 99 -29.01 -25.24 12.54
CA LYS A 99 -27.87 -26.14 12.70
C LYS A 99 -26.86 -26.04 11.56
N ARG A 100 -27.33 -25.95 10.31
CA ARG A 100 -26.49 -25.89 9.10
C ARG A 100 -25.64 -24.63 9.06
N TYR A 101 -26.21 -23.48 9.40
CA TYR A 101 -25.52 -22.19 9.34
C TYR A 101 -24.89 -21.79 10.68
N GLY A 102 -24.96 -22.65 11.69
CA GLY A 102 -24.39 -22.39 13.02
C GLY A 102 -25.05 -21.19 13.71
N LEU A 103 -26.33 -20.94 13.44
CA LEU A 103 -27.11 -19.90 14.10
C LEU A 103 -27.69 -20.47 15.40
N SER A 104 -27.71 -19.64 16.44
CA SER A 104 -28.38 -19.99 17.71
C SER A 104 -29.61 -19.12 17.97
N ILE A 105 -29.77 -18.04 17.21
CA ILE A 105 -30.89 -17.11 17.27
C ILE A 105 -31.51 -17.03 15.88
N PHE A 106 -32.82 -17.24 15.82
CA PHE A 106 -33.67 -17.04 14.64
C PHE A 106 -35.07 -16.74 15.15
N GLU A 107 -35.51 -15.50 14.90
CA GLU A 107 -36.80 -14.95 15.28
C GLU A 107 -37.49 -14.29 14.08
N ILE A 108 -38.82 -14.35 14.09
CA ILE A 108 -39.70 -13.72 13.10
C ILE A 108 -40.68 -12.82 13.86
N GLY A 109 -40.76 -11.55 13.45
CA GLY A 109 -41.65 -10.55 14.01
C GLY A 109 -42.67 -10.03 12.98
N ASP A 110 -43.79 -9.49 13.46
CA ASP A 110 -44.78 -8.82 12.64
C ASP A 110 -44.39 -7.36 12.31
N LYS A 111 -45.21 -6.68 11.50
CA LYS A 111 -45.01 -5.27 11.12
C LYS A 111 -45.14 -4.28 12.29
N GLN A 112 -45.55 -4.74 13.48
CA GLN A 112 -45.60 -3.94 14.70
C GLN A 112 -44.41 -4.21 15.63
N GLY A 113 -43.49 -5.11 15.25
CA GLY A 113 -42.33 -5.49 16.07
C GLY A 113 -42.67 -6.50 17.17
N LYS A 114 -43.83 -7.16 17.11
CA LYS A 114 -44.21 -8.24 18.04
C LYS A 114 -43.66 -9.57 17.53
N VAL A 115 -43.08 -10.37 18.42
CA VAL A 115 -42.47 -11.66 18.07
C VAL A 115 -43.57 -12.68 17.72
N LEU A 116 -43.61 -13.12 16.47
CA LEU A 116 -44.56 -14.15 15.98
C LEU A 116 -44.05 -15.56 16.28
N PHE A 117 -42.76 -15.80 16.06
CA PHE A 117 -42.17 -17.12 16.20
C PHE A 117 -40.66 -17.07 16.47
N ARG A 118 -40.19 -17.99 17.30
CA ARG A 118 -38.77 -18.23 17.55
C ARG A 118 -38.43 -19.66 17.20
N VAL A 119 -37.57 -19.87 16.22
CA VAL A 119 -37.19 -21.23 15.80
C VAL A 119 -36.44 -21.97 16.92
N HIS A 120 -35.63 -21.24 17.67
CA HIS A 120 -34.82 -21.75 18.77
C HIS A 120 -35.60 -21.93 20.08
N ARG A 121 -36.74 -21.23 20.27
CA ARG A 121 -37.64 -21.34 21.44
C ARG A 121 -39.12 -21.17 21.06
N PRO A 122 -39.75 -22.12 20.36
CA PRO A 122 -41.08 -21.93 19.74
C PRO A 122 -42.24 -21.63 20.70
N LYS A 123 -42.07 -21.98 21.99
CA LYS A 123 -43.04 -21.74 23.06
C LYS A 123 -43.12 -20.27 23.48
N ASP A 124 -42.07 -19.49 23.22
CA ASP A 124 -41.98 -18.09 23.65
C ASP A 124 -42.28 -17.15 22.49
N PHE A 125 -43.44 -16.48 22.53
CA PHE A 125 -43.92 -15.58 21.47
C PHE A 125 -44.82 -14.49 22.05
N GLY A 126 -45.04 -13.44 21.27
CA GLY A 126 -45.99 -12.38 21.59
C GLY A 126 -45.41 -11.21 22.41
N ASP A 127 -44.12 -11.23 22.75
CA ASP A 127 -43.46 -10.08 23.33
C ASP A 127 -43.26 -8.95 22.30
N ASP A 128 -43.44 -7.70 22.74
CA ASP A 128 -43.26 -6.50 21.91
C ASP A 128 -41.80 -6.04 21.97
N LYS A 129 -41.13 -6.05 20.82
CA LYS A 129 -39.73 -5.63 20.66
C LYS A 129 -39.58 -4.36 19.83
N LYS A 130 -40.64 -3.59 19.56
CA LYS A 130 -40.57 -2.37 18.73
C LYS A 130 -39.58 -1.32 19.24
N ASN A 131 -39.33 -1.31 20.55
CA ASN A 131 -38.42 -0.39 21.21
C ASN A 131 -36.96 -0.87 21.16
N GLN A 132 -36.69 -2.09 20.68
CA GLN A 132 -35.33 -2.54 20.43
C GLN A 132 -34.77 -1.82 19.20
N PRO A 133 -33.60 -1.19 19.28
CA PRO A 133 -33.12 -0.33 18.20
C PRO A 133 -32.93 -1.07 16.86
N ILE A 134 -32.38 -2.29 16.87
CA ILE A 134 -32.21 -3.07 15.65
C ILE A 134 -33.53 -3.48 14.99
N ILE A 135 -34.58 -3.74 15.80
CA ILE A 135 -35.92 -4.07 15.31
C ILE A 135 -36.60 -2.81 14.74
N LYS A 136 -36.41 -1.65 15.38
CA LYS A 136 -36.92 -0.38 14.87
C LYS A 136 -36.34 -0.04 13.50
N ASN A 137 -35.04 -0.25 13.31
CA ASN A 137 -34.38 -0.03 12.02
C ASN A 137 -34.86 -1.03 10.97
N ALA A 138 -35.03 -2.31 11.34
CA ALA A 138 -35.61 -3.33 10.47
C ALA A 138 -37.03 -2.99 10.00
N LEU A 139 -37.87 -2.43 10.88
CA LEU A 139 -39.22 -1.95 10.52
C LEU A 139 -39.18 -0.75 9.57
N ASN A 140 -38.12 0.06 9.61
CA ASN A 140 -37.88 1.18 8.69
C ASN A 140 -37.22 0.74 7.37
N GLY A 141 -36.91 -0.54 7.20
CA GLY A 141 -36.31 -1.08 5.98
C GLY A 141 -34.78 -1.24 6.01
N GLU A 142 -34.13 -0.98 7.15
CA GLU A 142 -32.67 -1.08 7.29
C GLU A 142 -32.25 -2.38 7.95
N SER A 143 -31.16 -3.00 7.47
CA SER A 143 -30.55 -4.16 8.12
C SER A 143 -29.45 -3.71 9.07
N THR A 144 -29.56 -4.05 10.36
CA THR A 144 -28.59 -3.58 11.38
C THR A 144 -28.19 -4.69 12.33
N ALA A 145 -26.89 -4.78 12.63
CA ALA A 145 -26.34 -5.70 13.61
C ALA A 145 -25.91 -4.99 14.89
N ALA A 146 -26.09 -5.66 16.03
CA ALA A 146 -25.68 -5.15 17.33
C ALA A 146 -25.42 -6.28 18.34
N LEU A 147 -24.60 -5.96 19.36
CA LEU A 147 -24.51 -6.75 20.58
C LEU A 147 -25.62 -6.34 21.53
N GLU A 148 -26.53 -7.27 21.81
CA GLU A 148 -27.68 -7.01 22.66
C GLU A 148 -27.91 -8.09 23.71
N ASP A 149 -28.58 -7.73 24.81
CA ASP A 149 -29.08 -8.67 25.79
C ASP A 149 -30.36 -9.35 25.30
N GLY A 150 -30.47 -10.65 25.55
CA GLY A 150 -31.69 -11.41 25.32
C GLY A 150 -31.91 -12.46 26.40
N HIS A 151 -32.98 -13.24 26.26
CA HIS A 151 -33.34 -14.28 27.23
C HIS A 151 -32.28 -15.37 27.42
N SER A 152 -31.41 -15.58 26.42
CA SER A 152 -30.31 -16.55 26.47
C SER A 152 -28.94 -15.91 26.76
N GLY A 153 -28.92 -14.64 27.18
CA GLY A 153 -27.70 -13.87 27.42
C GLY A 153 -27.34 -12.90 26.29
N LEU A 154 -26.09 -12.46 26.30
CA LEU A 154 -25.55 -11.54 25.29
C LEU A 154 -25.52 -12.25 23.93
N GLY A 155 -26.04 -11.59 22.89
CA GLY A 155 -26.07 -12.14 21.54
C GLY A 155 -25.67 -11.10 20.52
N PHE A 156 -24.92 -11.54 19.52
CA PHE A 156 -24.65 -10.76 18.32
C PHE A 156 -25.77 -11.03 17.32
N ARG A 157 -26.63 -10.02 17.11
CA ARG A 157 -27.90 -10.15 16.40
C ARG A 157 -27.92 -9.22 15.21
N LEU A 158 -28.41 -9.72 14.08
CA LEU A 158 -28.71 -8.97 12.87
C LEU A 158 -30.23 -8.99 12.67
N ALA A 159 -30.85 -7.81 12.59
CA ALA A 159 -32.26 -7.66 12.26
C ALA A 159 -32.42 -7.00 10.89
N ALA A 160 -33.39 -7.47 10.10
CA ALA A 160 -33.69 -6.95 8.76
C ALA A 160 -35.20 -6.97 8.46
N PRO A 161 -35.68 -6.15 7.52
CA PRO A 161 -37.05 -6.23 7.01
C PRO A 161 -37.32 -7.58 6.36
N LEU A 162 -38.47 -8.18 6.67
CA LEU A 162 -38.94 -9.42 6.06
C LEU A 162 -40.14 -9.11 5.14
N PHE A 163 -39.87 -9.06 3.83
CA PHE A 163 -40.85 -8.87 2.74
C PHE A 163 -41.78 -7.65 2.92
N GLY A 164 -41.34 -6.61 3.63
CA GLY A 164 -42.14 -5.43 3.95
C GLY A 164 -43.37 -5.69 4.83
N ARG A 165 -43.48 -6.88 5.42
CA ARG A 165 -44.65 -7.32 6.22
C ARG A 165 -44.30 -7.71 7.66
N GLY A 166 -43.02 -7.78 7.99
CA GLY A 166 -42.52 -8.10 9.31
C GLY A 166 -41.01 -7.91 9.39
N THR A 167 -40.40 -8.50 10.41
CA THR A 167 -38.95 -8.46 10.62
C THR A 167 -38.42 -9.87 10.77
N ILE A 168 -37.17 -10.08 10.35
CA ILE A 168 -36.41 -11.29 10.64
C ILE A 168 -35.19 -10.91 11.46
N LEU A 169 -34.89 -11.69 12.49
CA LEU A 169 -33.71 -11.53 13.32
C LEU A 169 -32.97 -12.85 13.39
N ILE A 170 -31.70 -12.85 13.00
CA ILE A 170 -30.81 -14.00 13.15
C ILE A 170 -29.57 -13.61 13.95
N GLY A 171 -28.88 -14.59 14.52
CA GLY A 171 -27.65 -14.30 15.24
C GLY A 171 -27.06 -15.47 15.98
N GLN A 172 -26.00 -15.16 16.71
CA GLN A 172 -25.26 -16.09 17.55
C GLN A 172 -25.24 -15.58 18.99
N VAL A 173 -25.38 -16.49 19.96
CA VAL A 173 -25.15 -16.20 21.37
C VAL A 173 -23.64 -16.01 21.55
N VAL A 174 -23.27 -14.96 22.27
CA VAL A 174 -21.89 -14.68 22.64
C VAL A 174 -21.61 -15.48 23.91
N ASP A 175 -21.38 -16.78 23.71
CA ASP A 175 -21.10 -17.73 24.77
C ASP A 175 -19.58 -17.89 25.00
N ASP A 176 -19.23 -18.78 25.92
CA ASP A 176 -17.85 -19.00 26.31
C ASP A 176 -17.00 -19.55 25.13
N ASN A 177 -17.61 -20.34 24.24
CA ASN A 177 -16.94 -20.85 23.03
C ASN A 177 -16.66 -19.72 22.02
N PHE A 178 -17.62 -18.80 21.86
CA PHE A 178 -17.45 -17.62 21.03
C PHE A 178 -16.27 -16.79 21.52
N THR A 179 -16.21 -16.50 22.82
CA THR A 179 -15.14 -15.70 23.44
C THR A 179 -13.78 -16.39 23.33
N LYS A 180 -13.75 -17.73 23.50
CA LYS A 180 -12.54 -18.56 23.35
C LYS A 180 -12.00 -18.57 21.91
N THR A 181 -12.87 -18.47 20.90
CA THR A 181 -12.46 -18.40 19.49
C THR A 181 -11.69 -17.12 19.18
N ILE A 182 -11.92 -16.05 19.95
CA ILE A 182 -11.27 -14.75 19.76
C ILE A 182 -9.93 -14.70 20.48
N SER A 183 -9.82 -15.31 21.66
CA SER A 183 -8.56 -15.46 22.40
C SER A 183 -7.76 -16.68 21.93
N LYS A 184 -7.25 -16.66 20.68
CA LYS A 184 -6.47 -17.77 20.10
C LYS A 184 -5.09 -17.98 20.76
N ASP A 185 -4.55 -16.96 21.43
CA ASP A 185 -3.30 -17.07 22.21
C ASP A 185 -3.60 -17.59 23.62
N ASN A 186 -2.98 -18.70 24.01
CA ASN A 186 -3.14 -19.32 25.33
C ASN A 186 -2.69 -18.41 26.49
N ARG A 187 -1.98 -17.32 26.22
CA ARG A 187 -1.53 -16.32 27.21
C ARG A 187 -2.52 -15.19 27.44
N ILE A 188 -3.59 -15.13 26.64
CA ILE A 188 -4.61 -14.09 26.70
C ILE A 188 -5.93 -14.72 27.12
N HIS A 189 -6.57 -14.13 28.11
CA HIS A 189 -7.83 -14.59 28.65
C HIS A 189 -8.84 -13.45 28.60
N LEU A 190 -10.03 -13.70 28.04
CA LEU A 190 -11.05 -12.69 27.80
C LEU A 190 -12.34 -13.01 28.56
N ALA A 191 -12.91 -11.98 29.18
CA ALA A 191 -14.26 -11.98 29.72
C ALA A 191 -14.98 -10.67 29.41
N ILE A 192 -16.30 -10.73 29.26
CA ILE A 192 -17.14 -9.57 28.95
C ILE A 192 -18.02 -9.26 30.16
N PHE A 193 -17.95 -8.01 30.61
CA PHE A 193 -18.75 -7.48 31.72
C PHE A 193 -19.72 -6.43 31.20
N GLN A 194 -20.84 -6.30 31.90
CA GLN A 194 -21.82 -5.24 31.71
C GLN A 194 -22.29 -4.78 33.08
N GLU A 195 -22.18 -3.50 33.40
CA GLU A 195 -22.59 -2.96 34.71
C GLU A 195 -21.98 -3.74 35.90
N GLY A 196 -20.74 -4.22 35.76
CA GLY A 196 -20.05 -5.01 36.78
C GLY A 196 -20.48 -6.47 36.89
N LYS A 197 -21.43 -6.95 36.08
CA LYS A 197 -21.85 -8.35 36.01
C LYS A 197 -21.21 -9.05 34.81
N VAL A 198 -20.76 -10.29 35.01
CA VAL A 198 -20.21 -11.11 33.92
C VAL A 198 -21.31 -11.55 32.97
N LYS A 199 -21.05 -11.42 31.67
CA LYS A 199 -21.91 -11.90 30.59
C LYS A 199 -21.36 -13.17 29.94
N THR A 200 -20.05 -13.23 29.69
CA THR A 200 -19.39 -14.44 29.16
C THR A 200 -17.94 -14.51 29.62
N ILE A 201 -17.43 -15.74 29.73
CA ILE A 201 -16.05 -16.05 30.14
C ILE A 201 -15.45 -17.04 29.14
N GLY A 202 -14.55 -16.57 28.29
CA GLY A 202 -13.87 -17.40 27.30
C GLY A 202 -12.67 -18.21 27.82
N SER A 203 -12.38 -18.14 29.12
CA SER A 203 -11.19 -18.75 29.73
C SER A 203 -11.51 -19.45 31.04
N ASP A 204 -11.06 -20.70 31.16
CA ASP A 204 -11.14 -21.49 32.39
C ASP A 204 -10.37 -20.81 33.54
N THR A 205 -9.27 -20.12 33.22
CA THR A 205 -8.46 -19.37 34.20
C THR A 205 -9.26 -18.23 34.83
N ILE A 206 -9.97 -17.42 34.03
CA ILE A 206 -10.82 -16.33 34.57
C ILE A 206 -11.95 -16.90 35.41
N ARG A 207 -12.52 -18.04 35.02
CA ARG A 207 -13.58 -18.71 35.78
C ARG A 207 -13.09 -19.13 37.17
N LEU A 208 -11.88 -19.67 37.26
CA LEU A 208 -11.23 -20.00 38.54
C LEU A 208 -10.98 -18.76 39.39
N VAL A 209 -10.45 -17.68 38.79
CA VAL A 209 -10.23 -16.41 39.49
C VAL A 209 -11.54 -15.86 40.04
N MET A 210 -12.61 -15.87 39.25
CA MET A 210 -13.92 -15.36 39.67
C MET A 210 -14.54 -16.17 40.80
N ASN A 211 -14.33 -17.49 40.82
CA ASN A 211 -14.87 -18.37 41.86
C ASN A 211 -14.09 -18.27 43.18
N GLU A 212 -12.75 -18.19 43.10
CA GLU A 212 -11.89 -18.19 44.29
C GLU A 212 -11.68 -16.77 44.86
N LYS A 213 -11.45 -15.78 43.98
CA LYS A 213 -11.08 -14.40 44.34
C LYS A 213 -11.59 -13.37 43.32
N PRO A 214 -12.91 -13.09 43.29
CA PRO A 214 -13.52 -12.20 42.29
C PRO A 214 -13.03 -10.75 42.37
N ASN A 215 -12.63 -10.28 43.55
CA ASN A 215 -12.16 -8.90 43.76
C ASN A 215 -10.93 -8.57 42.88
N LEU A 216 -10.10 -9.57 42.55
CA LEU A 216 -8.91 -9.39 41.70
C LEU A 216 -9.26 -8.90 40.29
N LEU A 217 -10.43 -9.30 39.76
CA LEU A 217 -10.89 -8.88 38.43
C LEU A 217 -11.52 -7.48 38.44
N MET A 218 -11.79 -6.93 39.62
CA MET A 218 -12.52 -5.67 39.79
C MET A 218 -11.63 -4.52 40.23
N GLU A 219 -10.63 -4.77 41.07
CA GLU A 219 -9.87 -3.70 41.73
C GLU A 219 -8.40 -3.64 41.31
N GLU A 220 -7.79 -4.77 40.95
CA GLU A 220 -6.35 -4.86 40.71
C GLU A 220 -5.98 -4.91 39.23
N GLN A 221 -5.05 -4.04 38.83
CA GLN A 221 -4.50 -4.05 37.46
C GLN A 221 -3.42 -5.12 37.27
N ARG A 222 -2.74 -5.53 38.35
CA ARG A 222 -1.79 -6.65 38.40
C ARG A 222 -2.04 -7.48 39.64
N PHE A 223 -2.14 -8.79 39.49
CA PHE A 223 -2.35 -9.71 40.59
C PHE A 223 -1.70 -11.06 40.32
N HIS A 224 -1.41 -11.79 41.40
CA HIS A 224 -0.95 -13.17 41.31
C HIS A 224 -2.10 -14.13 41.61
N PHE A 225 -2.29 -15.10 40.73
CA PHE A 225 -3.27 -16.16 40.92
C PHE A 225 -2.61 -17.51 40.64
N GLN A 226 -2.74 -18.45 41.59
CA GLN A 226 -2.07 -19.76 41.54
C GLN A 226 -0.56 -19.66 41.21
N ASN A 227 0.13 -18.71 41.85
CA ASN A 227 1.56 -18.47 41.69
C ASN A 227 2.00 -18.02 40.29
N LYS A 228 1.08 -17.49 39.47
CA LYS A 228 1.37 -16.83 38.18
C LYS A 228 0.94 -15.37 38.21
N PRO A 229 1.75 -14.44 37.65
CA PRO A 229 1.38 -13.04 37.52
C PRO A 229 0.45 -12.82 36.34
N TYR A 230 -0.57 -11.99 36.54
CA TYR A 230 -1.46 -11.55 35.47
C TYR A 230 -1.54 -10.03 35.44
N TYR A 231 -1.71 -9.51 34.22
CA TYR A 231 -2.01 -8.11 33.96
C TYR A 231 -3.42 -7.99 33.38
N LEU A 232 -4.26 -7.20 34.04
CA LEU A 232 -5.65 -6.99 33.65
C LEU A 232 -5.81 -5.62 32.99
N VAL A 233 -6.33 -5.61 31.77
CA VAL A 233 -6.75 -4.40 31.07
C VAL A 233 -8.26 -4.44 30.88
N LYS A 234 -8.90 -3.32 31.24
CA LYS A 234 -10.34 -3.10 31.06
C LYS A 234 -10.55 -2.18 29.86
N ILE A 235 -11.14 -2.71 28.81
CA ILE A 235 -11.34 -1.98 27.57
C ILE A 235 -12.84 -1.73 27.40
N PRO A 236 -13.29 -0.46 27.37
CA PRO A 236 -14.69 -0.17 27.07
C PRO A 236 -14.98 -0.55 25.62
N TYR A 237 -16.07 -1.27 25.39
CA TYR A 237 -16.53 -1.55 24.04
C TYR A 237 -17.08 -0.28 23.41
N VAL A 238 -16.40 0.18 22.35
CA VAL A 238 -16.88 1.27 21.48
C VAL A 238 -17.48 0.61 20.25
N GLY A 239 -18.77 0.26 20.34
CA GLY A 239 -19.54 -0.29 19.21
C GLY A 239 -20.48 0.73 18.60
N ASN A 240 -21.21 0.30 17.57
CA ASN A 240 -22.29 1.09 16.96
C ASN A 240 -23.29 1.57 18.02
N SER A 241 -23.90 2.74 17.82
CA SER A 241 -24.84 3.39 18.75
C SER A 241 -26.03 2.53 19.19
N GLN A 242 -26.27 1.42 18.48
CA GLN A 242 -27.35 0.46 18.69
C GLN A 242 -26.97 -0.70 19.62
N SER A 243 -25.69 -0.89 19.95
CA SER A 243 -25.25 -1.93 20.90
C SER A 243 -25.54 -1.52 22.35
N VAL A 244 -25.65 -2.53 23.22
CA VAL A 244 -25.83 -2.30 24.66
C VAL A 244 -24.71 -1.43 25.21
N LYS A 245 -25.11 -0.35 25.90
CA LYS A 245 -24.18 0.58 26.52
C LYS A 245 -23.48 -0.09 27.71
N GLN A 246 -22.22 0.29 27.96
CA GLN A 246 -21.43 -0.12 29.13
C GLN A 246 -20.90 -1.57 29.13
N LEU A 247 -20.68 -2.16 27.96
CA LEU A 247 -19.87 -3.38 27.85
C LEU A 247 -18.39 -3.06 28.09
N VAL A 248 -17.74 -3.85 28.94
CA VAL A 248 -16.31 -3.73 29.26
C VAL A 248 -15.65 -5.08 29.07
N PHE A 249 -14.63 -5.12 28.22
CA PHE A 249 -13.80 -6.30 28.01
C PHE A 249 -12.69 -6.33 29.05
N HIS A 250 -12.68 -7.40 29.83
CA HIS A 250 -11.62 -7.69 30.77
C HIS A 250 -10.65 -8.65 30.09
N VAL A 251 -9.49 -8.10 29.71
CA VAL A 251 -8.39 -8.82 29.07
C VAL A 251 -7.33 -9.10 30.11
N MET A 252 -7.15 -10.37 30.46
CA MET A 252 -6.16 -10.84 31.41
C MET A 252 -5.01 -11.51 30.67
N ILE A 253 -3.80 -10.98 30.83
CA ILE A 253 -2.58 -11.41 30.11
C ILE A 253 -1.64 -12.09 31.10
N ASP A 254 -1.15 -13.30 30.76
CA ASP A 254 -0.12 -14.01 31.54
C ASP A 254 1.24 -13.27 31.43
N GLU A 255 1.74 -12.75 32.55
CA GLU A 255 3.01 -12.02 32.63
C GLU A 255 4.18 -12.89 33.10
N ASN A 256 4.04 -14.22 33.21
CA ASN A 256 5.07 -15.09 33.83
C ASN A 256 6.46 -14.95 33.17
N GLU A 257 6.50 -14.86 31.84
CA GLU A 257 7.74 -14.61 31.11
C GLU A 257 8.32 -13.20 31.38
N VAL A 258 7.44 -12.21 31.52
CA VAL A 258 7.83 -10.83 31.80
C VAL A 258 8.36 -10.70 33.21
N GLU A 259 7.68 -11.26 34.21
CA GLU A 259 8.11 -11.23 35.61
C GLU A 259 9.42 -11.99 35.82
N SER A 260 9.57 -13.18 35.23
CA SER A 260 10.83 -13.95 35.33
C SER A 260 12.02 -13.22 34.69
N LYS A 261 11.82 -12.56 33.54
CA LYS A 261 12.85 -11.70 32.92
C LYS A 261 13.14 -10.46 33.77
N THR A 262 12.10 -9.82 34.31
CA THR A 262 12.21 -8.66 35.19
C THR A 262 13.00 -8.99 36.45
N TRP A 263 12.74 -10.15 37.06
CA TRP A 263 13.46 -10.63 38.24
C TRP A 263 14.93 -10.93 37.95
N ARG A 264 15.26 -11.51 36.78
CA ARG A 264 16.66 -11.71 36.35
C ARG A 264 17.40 -10.39 36.16
N ILE A 265 16.74 -9.38 35.58
CA ILE A 265 17.32 -8.05 35.41
C ILE A 265 17.53 -7.38 36.78
N TRP A 266 16.55 -7.49 37.69
CA TRP A 266 16.65 -6.97 39.05
C TRP A 266 17.75 -7.63 39.87
N SER A 267 17.84 -8.96 39.84
CA SER A 267 18.86 -9.69 40.60
C SER A 267 20.26 -9.35 40.09
N PHE A 268 20.43 -9.24 38.77
CA PHE A 268 21.67 -8.75 38.18
C PHE A 268 22.00 -7.32 38.63
N PHE A 269 21.04 -6.39 38.60
CA PHE A 269 21.25 -5.00 39.01
C PHE A 269 21.60 -4.85 40.49
N VAL A 270 20.97 -5.63 41.37
CA VAL A 270 21.25 -5.64 42.82
C VAL A 270 22.64 -6.21 43.09
N VAL A 271 23.00 -7.33 42.45
CA VAL A 271 24.35 -7.91 42.58
C VAL A 271 25.40 -6.92 42.07
N ALA A 272 25.17 -6.32 40.90
CA ALA A 272 26.06 -5.30 40.35
C ALA A 272 26.20 -4.08 41.27
N SER A 273 25.10 -3.60 41.87
CA SER A 273 25.11 -2.48 42.81
C SER A 273 25.82 -2.80 44.13
N LEU A 274 25.64 -4.02 44.66
CA LEU A 274 26.34 -4.48 45.88
C LEU A 274 27.84 -4.67 45.64
N VAL A 275 28.23 -5.22 44.50
CA VAL A 275 29.63 -5.33 44.09
C VAL A 275 30.24 -3.94 43.93
N LEU A 276 29.54 -3.02 43.26
CA LEU A 276 29.96 -1.63 43.11
C LEU A 276 30.14 -0.95 44.47
N CYS A 277 29.17 -1.09 45.38
CA CYS A 277 29.28 -0.55 46.74
C CYS A 277 30.41 -1.18 47.55
N GLY A 278 30.62 -2.49 47.45
CA GLY A 278 31.73 -3.17 48.11
C GLY A 278 33.08 -2.66 47.61
N VAL A 279 33.23 -2.47 46.30
CA VAL A 279 34.44 -1.92 45.67
C VAL A 279 34.65 -0.47 46.11
N ILE A 280 33.62 0.39 46.07
CA ILE A 280 33.75 1.79 46.48
C ILE A 280 34.00 1.90 47.99
N PHE A 281 33.37 1.07 48.84
CA PHE A 281 33.63 1.05 50.28
C PHE A 281 35.07 0.62 50.59
N LEU A 282 35.58 -0.40 49.89
CA LEU A 282 36.96 -0.84 50.02
C LEU A 282 37.94 0.26 49.60
N ILE A 283 37.69 0.94 48.48
CA ILE A 283 38.49 2.08 48.01
C ILE A 283 38.45 3.23 49.02
N SER A 284 37.27 3.61 49.52
CA SER A 284 37.10 4.66 50.54
C SER A 284 37.77 4.33 51.88
N PHE A 285 37.76 3.05 52.28
CA PHE A 285 38.43 2.59 53.50
C PHE A 285 39.96 2.66 53.38
N LEU A 286 40.51 2.25 52.23
CA LEU A 286 41.94 2.36 51.93
C LEU A 286 42.37 3.83 51.83
N PHE A 287 41.58 4.68 51.16
CA PHE A 287 41.84 6.11 50.99
C PHE A 287 41.78 6.89 52.31
N SER A 288 40.81 6.61 53.20
CA SER A 288 40.68 7.27 54.51
C SER A 288 41.82 6.95 55.48
N ARG A 289 42.34 5.70 55.43
CA ARG A 289 43.52 5.31 56.22
C ARG A 289 44.73 6.12 55.80
N ASP A 290 44.94 6.20 54.48
CA ASP A 290 46.04 6.89 53.83
C ASP A 290 45.98 8.41 54.12
N MET A 291 44.87 9.11 53.86
CA MET A 291 44.79 10.59 53.98
C MET A 291 45.19 11.14 55.37
N VAL A 292 44.75 10.48 56.44
CA VAL A 292 45.01 10.97 57.80
C VAL A 292 46.47 10.81 58.24
N GLU A 293 47.22 9.94 57.59
CA GLU A 293 48.65 9.74 57.84
C GLU A 293 49.50 10.81 57.12
N ALA A 294 49.12 11.21 55.91
CA ALA A 294 49.80 12.27 55.15
C ALA A 294 49.60 13.69 55.72
N ILE A 295 48.42 14.00 56.27
CA ILE A 295 48.17 15.34 56.86
C ILE A 295 49.12 15.64 58.02
N LYS A 296 49.46 14.63 58.84
CA LYS A 296 50.39 14.79 59.99
C LYS A 296 51.84 15.07 59.57
N LEU A 297 52.27 14.53 58.42
CA LEU A 297 53.63 14.69 57.88
C LEU A 297 53.85 16.06 57.24
N LEU A 298 52.82 16.62 56.58
CA LEU A 298 52.89 17.96 55.97
C LEU A 298 52.97 19.09 57.00
N THR A 299 52.30 18.95 58.16
CA THR A 299 52.31 20.01 59.19
C THR A 299 53.68 20.18 59.85
N SER A 300 54.51 19.13 59.88
CA SER A 300 55.87 19.19 60.42
C SER A 300 56.91 19.79 59.46
N ALA A 301 56.68 19.75 58.15
CA ALA A 301 57.64 20.20 57.14
C ALA A 301 57.58 21.72 56.84
N MET A 302 56.47 22.39 57.17
CA MET A 302 56.29 23.83 56.92
C MET A 302 57.02 24.75 57.92
N VAL A 303 57.68 24.19 58.93
CA VAL A 303 58.28 24.97 60.04
C VAL A 303 59.79 25.19 59.86
N ASP A 304 60.47 24.45 58.97
CA ASP A 304 61.95 24.50 58.81
C ASP A 304 62.38 24.36 57.33
N LEU A 305 62.81 25.46 56.71
CA LEU A 305 62.88 25.59 55.23
C LEU A 305 64.28 25.41 54.61
N ASP A 306 65.36 25.54 55.37
CA ASP A 306 66.74 25.54 54.81
C ASP A 306 67.44 24.17 54.85
N GLN A 307 66.85 23.15 55.48
CA GLN A 307 67.45 21.81 55.59
C GLN A 307 66.55 20.70 55.10
N TRP A 308 65.78 20.97 54.04
CA TRP A 308 64.79 20.02 53.57
C TRP A 308 65.31 19.08 52.47
N LYS A 309 64.96 17.79 52.59
CA LYS A 309 65.25 16.74 51.60
C LYS A 309 63.93 16.20 50.98
N PRO A 310 63.88 16.02 49.65
CA PRO A 310 62.67 15.65 48.89
C PRO A 310 61.89 14.44 49.41
N GLU A 311 62.61 13.49 49.99
CA GLU A 311 62.15 12.13 50.29
C GLU A 311 61.23 12.02 51.52
N THR A 312 60.96 13.13 52.20
CA THR A 312 60.28 13.14 53.51
C THR A 312 58.85 13.70 53.49
N LEU A 313 58.41 14.26 52.35
CA LEU A 313 57.03 14.73 52.16
C LEU A 313 56.22 13.67 51.40
N PRO A 314 54.89 13.59 51.63
CA PRO A 314 54.03 12.61 50.98
C PRO A 314 53.68 13.05 49.54
N THR A 315 54.70 13.16 48.68
CA THR A 315 54.65 13.63 47.29
C THR A 315 54.15 12.57 46.31
N HIS A 316 54.30 11.28 46.65
CA HIS A 316 53.89 10.14 45.84
C HIS A 316 52.37 9.83 45.85
N ARG A 317 51.55 10.70 46.44
CA ARG A 317 50.10 10.48 46.63
C ARG A 317 49.25 11.37 45.74
N SER A 318 48.51 10.87 44.78
CA SER A 318 47.77 11.68 43.80
C SER A 318 46.57 12.55 44.29
N ASP A 319 46.38 12.77 45.60
CA ASP A 319 45.25 13.49 46.23
C ASP A 319 45.54 14.98 46.56
N GLU A 320 44.57 15.80 47.03
CA GLU A 320 44.77 17.26 47.32
C GLU A 320 45.86 17.54 48.37
N ILE A 321 46.14 16.56 49.23
CA ILE A 321 47.20 16.60 50.24
C ILE A 321 48.57 16.38 49.58
N GLY A 322 48.66 15.37 48.71
CA GLY A 322 49.80 15.25 47.83
C GLY A 322 49.85 16.34 46.76
N GLN A 323 48.78 17.06 46.46
CA GLN A 323 48.76 18.24 45.60
C GLN A 323 49.32 19.46 46.34
N MET A 324 49.15 19.59 47.66
CA MET A 324 49.90 20.60 48.44
C MET A 324 51.39 20.23 48.57
N GLY A 325 51.69 18.94 48.78
CA GLY A 325 53.08 18.45 48.77
C GLY A 325 53.74 18.49 47.39
N ARG A 326 52.97 18.24 46.32
CA ARG A 326 53.39 18.38 44.92
C ARG A 326 53.44 19.82 44.51
N VAL A 327 52.44 20.69 44.67
CA VAL A 327 52.57 22.13 44.34
C VAL A 327 53.79 22.78 44.99
N PHE A 328 54.19 22.33 46.19
CA PHE A 328 55.43 22.78 46.84
C PHE A 328 56.73 22.26 46.19
N VAL A 329 56.67 21.08 45.55
CA VAL A 329 57.76 20.40 44.82
C VAL A 329 57.71 20.71 43.31
N GLU A 330 56.56 20.59 42.66
CA GLU A 330 56.15 21.09 41.33
C GLU A 330 56.38 22.59 41.14
N MET A 331 56.14 23.52 42.09
CA MET A 331 56.56 24.92 41.83
C MET A 331 58.08 25.04 41.54
N LYS A 332 58.87 24.03 41.93
CA LYS A 332 60.30 23.93 41.66
C LYS A 332 60.66 22.97 40.51
N GLU A 333 59.92 21.88 40.29
CA GLU A 333 60.16 20.86 39.26
C GLU A 333 59.26 20.99 38.00
N GLU A 334 58.12 21.66 38.08
CA GLU A 334 57.12 21.93 37.02
C GLU A 334 57.58 23.05 36.05
N LEU A 335 58.71 23.71 36.33
CA LEU A 335 59.50 24.39 35.30
C LEU A 335 60.23 23.41 34.37
N SER A 336 60.35 22.12 34.73
CA SER A 336 61.28 21.18 34.09
C SER A 336 60.68 19.89 33.48
N GLU A 337 59.51 19.39 33.90
CA GLU A 337 59.03 18.03 33.45
C GLU A 337 57.60 17.94 32.85
N HIS A 338 56.82 19.03 32.82
CA HIS A 338 55.42 19.01 32.35
C HIS A 338 55.23 18.67 30.84
N GLN A 339 56.33 18.50 30.09
CA GLN A 339 56.36 18.33 28.63
C GLN A 339 56.13 16.89 28.14
N ASN A 340 56.31 15.84 28.95
CA ASN A 340 56.47 14.46 28.44
C ASN A 340 55.30 13.45 28.67
N HIS A 341 54.38 13.62 29.64
CA HIS A 341 53.37 12.57 29.97
C HIS A 341 52.00 12.74 29.29
N LEU A 342 51.61 13.97 28.91
CA LEU A 342 50.36 14.24 28.17
C LEU A 342 50.34 13.60 26.78
N GLU A 343 51.51 13.40 26.15
CA GLU A 343 51.64 12.74 24.85
C GLU A 343 51.17 11.27 24.87
N GLU A 344 51.40 10.54 25.96
CA GLU A 344 51.20 9.07 25.98
C GLU A 344 49.71 8.67 25.98
N MET A 345 48.89 9.36 26.75
CA MET A 345 47.43 9.13 26.80
C MET A 345 46.71 9.62 25.55
N VAL A 346 47.14 10.77 24.99
CA VAL A 346 46.66 11.25 23.68
C VAL A 346 47.01 10.23 22.60
N ASN A 347 48.23 9.67 22.63
CA ASN A 347 48.65 8.63 21.69
C ASN A 347 47.82 7.34 21.79
N LEU A 348 47.44 6.89 22.99
CA LEU A 348 46.66 5.65 23.15
C LEU A 348 45.23 5.79 22.60
N ARG A 349 44.53 6.89 22.93
CA ARG A 349 43.17 7.16 22.42
C ARG A 349 43.17 7.48 20.92
N THR A 350 44.23 8.14 20.44
CA THR A 350 44.40 8.37 19.00
C THR A 350 44.62 7.05 18.26
N ARG A 351 45.30 6.05 18.84
CA ARG A 351 45.43 4.70 18.24
C ARG A 351 44.09 3.96 18.19
N GLU A 352 43.34 3.87 19.29
CA GLU A 352 42.03 3.20 19.31
C GLU A 352 41.06 3.84 18.30
N LEU A 353 41.05 5.17 18.23
CA LEU A 353 40.22 5.91 17.27
C LEU A 353 40.69 5.64 15.83
N ASN A 354 42.00 5.65 15.56
CA ASN A 354 42.52 5.35 14.23
C ASN A 354 42.25 3.90 13.80
N GLU A 355 42.29 2.95 14.73
CA GLU A 355 41.94 1.54 14.47
C GLU A 355 40.46 1.38 14.11
N THR A 356 39.57 1.96 14.91
CA THR A 356 38.11 1.93 14.64
C THR A 356 37.75 2.69 13.36
N LEU A 357 38.37 3.84 13.10
CA LEU A 357 38.20 4.56 11.82
C LEU A 357 38.71 3.73 10.64
N SER A 358 39.85 3.06 10.78
CA SER A 358 40.37 2.15 9.75
C SER A 358 39.44 0.97 9.50
N GLU A 359 38.85 0.37 10.54
CA GLU A 359 37.85 -0.70 10.37
C GLU A 359 36.58 -0.19 9.69
N MET A 360 36.07 0.97 10.10
CA MET A 360 34.90 1.59 9.47
C MET A 360 35.17 1.92 8.00
N GLN A 361 36.34 2.47 7.67
CA GLN A 361 36.77 2.73 6.29
C GLN A 361 36.85 1.43 5.47
N LYS A 362 37.41 0.35 6.02
CA LYS A 362 37.46 -0.96 5.33
C LYS A 362 36.07 -1.53 5.06
N LEU A 363 35.13 -1.38 5.99
CA LEU A 363 33.74 -1.81 5.80
C LEU A 363 33.03 -0.96 4.76
N GLN A 364 33.23 0.36 4.79
CA GLN A 364 32.71 1.28 3.80
C GLN A 364 33.25 0.96 2.40
N ASP A 365 34.57 0.74 2.25
CA ASP A 365 35.19 0.35 0.99
C ASP A 365 34.60 -0.95 0.43
N LYS A 366 34.34 -1.95 1.29
CA LYS A 366 33.66 -3.19 0.88
C LYS A 366 32.24 -2.92 0.39
N GLN A 367 31.47 -2.14 1.14
CA GLN A 367 30.10 -1.80 0.80
C GLN A 367 30.01 -0.99 -0.51
N ASP A 368 30.88 0.00 -0.68
CA ASP A 368 30.98 0.78 -1.92
C ASP A 368 31.45 -0.09 -3.10
N GLY A 369 32.24 -1.13 -2.83
CA GLY A 369 32.56 -2.19 -3.81
C GLY A 369 31.32 -2.98 -4.25
N ASP A 370 30.47 -3.40 -3.33
CA ASP A 370 29.22 -4.12 -3.62
C ASP A 370 28.21 -3.23 -4.38
N TYR A 371 28.11 -1.96 -3.99
CA TYR A 371 27.32 -0.95 -4.71
C TYR A 371 27.85 -0.73 -6.12
N PHE A 372 29.17 -0.65 -6.28
CA PHE A 372 29.79 -0.51 -7.59
C PHE A 372 29.44 -1.69 -8.50
N LEU A 373 29.57 -2.92 -8.02
CA LEU A 373 29.23 -4.12 -8.79
C LEU A 373 27.75 -4.15 -9.19
N THR A 374 26.84 -3.82 -8.26
CA THR A 374 25.41 -3.73 -8.57
C THR A 374 25.12 -2.65 -9.62
N SER A 375 25.74 -1.47 -9.51
CA SER A 375 25.58 -0.40 -10.51
C SER A 375 26.05 -0.82 -11.91
N LEU A 376 27.07 -1.68 -12.02
CA LEU A 376 27.51 -2.23 -13.30
C LEU A 376 26.51 -3.21 -13.92
N LEU A 377 25.73 -3.92 -13.11
CA LEU A 377 24.67 -4.82 -13.59
C LEU A 377 23.44 -4.04 -14.10
N ILE A 378 23.11 -2.91 -13.47
CA ILE A 378 21.98 -2.06 -13.86
C ILE A 378 22.31 -1.21 -15.10
N LYS A 379 23.56 -0.74 -15.24
CA LYS A 379 24.00 0.11 -16.35
C LYS A 379 23.59 -0.36 -17.77
N PRO A 380 23.70 -1.64 -18.16
CA PRO A 380 23.26 -2.10 -19.49
C PRO A 380 21.74 -2.16 -19.67
N LEU A 381 20.97 -2.03 -18.59
CA LEU A 381 19.50 -2.10 -18.60
C LEU A 381 18.85 -0.72 -18.66
N ARG A 382 19.62 0.36 -18.46
CA ARG A 382 19.16 1.75 -18.49
C ARG A 382 19.72 2.52 -19.67
N GLY A 383 18.99 3.53 -20.13
CA GLY A 383 19.37 4.42 -21.22
C GLY A 383 18.58 4.23 -22.52
N SER A 384 18.91 5.05 -23.51
CA SER A 384 18.22 5.07 -24.80
C SER A 384 18.93 4.18 -25.81
N PHE A 385 18.25 3.11 -26.23
CA PHE A 385 18.71 2.17 -27.27
C PHE A 385 17.89 2.29 -28.55
N SER A 386 16.77 3.03 -28.50
CA SER A 386 15.92 3.32 -29.65
C SER A 386 16.65 4.20 -30.67
N LYS A 387 16.55 3.86 -31.95
CA LYS A 387 17.02 4.71 -33.06
C LYS A 387 15.86 4.96 -33.99
N SER A 388 15.39 6.20 -34.07
CA SER A 388 14.31 6.60 -34.97
C SER A 388 14.65 7.95 -35.62
N GLU A 389 14.14 8.15 -36.83
CA GLU A 389 14.21 9.44 -37.54
C GLU A 389 13.06 10.37 -37.14
N THR A 390 11.96 9.82 -36.62
CA THR A 390 10.75 10.57 -36.28
C THR A 390 10.55 10.76 -34.78
N VAL A 391 11.05 9.83 -33.95
CA VAL A 391 10.94 9.89 -32.49
C VAL A 391 12.32 10.07 -31.85
N SER A 392 12.52 11.16 -31.13
CA SER A 392 13.76 11.42 -30.39
C SER A 392 13.54 11.21 -28.89
N VAL A 393 14.33 10.33 -28.27
CA VAL A 393 14.29 10.07 -26.82
C VAL A 393 15.57 10.54 -26.16
N LYS A 394 15.45 11.36 -25.12
CA LYS A 394 16.55 11.73 -24.21
C LYS A 394 16.20 11.32 -22.79
N ILE A 395 17.20 10.86 -22.04
CA ILE A 395 17.02 10.39 -20.65
C ILE A 395 18.04 11.12 -19.79
N PHE A 396 17.58 11.62 -18.65
CA PHE A 396 18.39 12.17 -17.58
C PHE A 396 18.07 11.38 -16.31
N GLU A 397 19.10 10.91 -15.60
CA GLU A 397 18.94 10.22 -14.32
C GLU A 397 19.97 10.75 -13.34
N ARG A 398 19.57 10.86 -12.08
CA ARG A 398 20.45 11.19 -10.96
C ARG A 398 19.97 10.44 -9.73
N GLN A 399 20.79 9.50 -9.28
CA GLN A 399 20.45 8.68 -8.11
C GLN A 399 20.97 9.36 -6.83
N MET A 400 20.25 9.21 -5.74
CA MET A 400 20.52 9.84 -4.44
C MET A 400 21.79 9.28 -3.81
N LYS A 401 22.04 7.98 -3.91
CA LYS A 401 23.28 7.36 -3.40
C LYS A 401 24.41 7.49 -4.44
N GLN A 402 25.20 8.54 -4.29
CA GLN A 402 26.46 8.74 -5.01
C GLN A 402 27.64 8.26 -4.16
N PHE A 403 28.58 7.55 -4.78
CA PHE A 403 29.76 7.03 -4.10
C PHE A 403 30.97 6.96 -5.04
N LYS A 404 32.16 6.91 -4.45
CA LYS A 404 33.41 6.77 -5.19
C LYS A 404 34.07 5.47 -4.78
N PHE A 405 34.13 4.53 -5.71
CA PHE A 405 34.89 3.30 -5.50
C PHE A 405 36.15 3.33 -6.37
N ARG A 406 37.32 3.26 -5.72
CA ARG A 406 38.63 3.48 -6.35
C ARG A 406 38.70 4.88 -7.00
N ASN A 407 38.81 4.94 -8.32
CA ASN A 407 38.87 6.19 -9.10
C ASN A 407 37.63 6.41 -9.98
N LYS A 408 36.54 5.67 -9.75
CA LYS A 408 35.30 5.79 -10.50
C LYS A 408 34.21 6.32 -9.59
N GLN A 409 33.54 7.39 -10.02
CA GLN A 409 32.28 7.81 -9.43
C GLN A 409 31.17 6.93 -10.01
N SER A 410 30.25 6.50 -9.16
CA SER A 410 29.08 5.74 -9.55
C SER A 410 27.88 6.11 -8.67
N GLU A 411 26.72 5.68 -9.11
CA GLU A 411 25.43 5.97 -8.51
C GLU A 411 24.59 4.69 -8.50
N ILE A 412 23.70 4.58 -7.52
CA ILE A 412 22.81 3.44 -7.35
C ILE A 412 21.49 3.92 -6.74
N GLY A 413 20.36 3.45 -7.27
CA GLY A 413 19.04 3.80 -6.75
C GLY A 413 17.91 3.05 -7.46
N GLY A 414 16.67 3.45 -7.17
CA GLY A 414 15.43 2.81 -7.60
C GLY A 414 14.93 3.20 -8.98
N ASP A 415 15.36 4.35 -9.48
CA ASP A 415 14.92 4.90 -10.76
C ASP A 415 15.54 4.17 -11.95
N LEU A 416 14.69 3.82 -12.92
CA LEU A 416 15.05 3.16 -14.16
C LEU A 416 14.31 3.79 -15.34
N SER A 417 15.07 4.42 -16.24
CA SER A 417 14.58 4.89 -17.54
C SER A 417 15.26 4.16 -18.69
N VAL A 418 14.46 3.63 -19.61
CA VAL A 418 14.94 2.90 -20.78
C VAL A 418 14.04 3.11 -21.98
N SER A 419 14.66 3.20 -23.17
CA SER A 419 13.93 3.15 -24.45
C SER A 419 14.58 2.17 -25.42
N ASP A 420 13.79 1.50 -26.24
CA ASP A 420 14.25 0.54 -27.25
C ASP A 420 13.32 0.61 -28.48
N SER A 421 13.63 -0.15 -29.54
CA SER A 421 12.80 -0.23 -30.74
C SER A 421 12.25 -1.65 -30.94
N ILE A 422 10.96 -1.76 -31.22
CA ILE A 422 10.29 -3.04 -31.52
C ILE A 422 9.47 -2.93 -32.80
N TYR A 423 9.16 -4.08 -33.40
CA TYR A 423 8.25 -4.17 -34.54
C TYR A 423 6.97 -4.88 -34.11
N LEU A 424 5.83 -4.27 -34.39
CA LEU A 424 4.49 -4.82 -34.12
C LEU A 424 3.63 -4.63 -35.37
N MET A 425 2.99 -5.71 -35.84
CA MET A 425 2.16 -5.72 -37.06
C MET A 425 2.88 -5.14 -38.28
N GLY A 426 4.20 -5.36 -38.40
CA GLY A 426 5.03 -4.84 -39.48
C GLY A 426 5.42 -3.36 -39.35
N LYS A 427 4.90 -2.64 -38.36
CA LYS A 427 5.24 -1.24 -38.06
C LYS A 427 6.29 -1.15 -36.97
N LYS A 428 7.07 -0.07 -36.99
CA LYS A 428 8.12 0.18 -36.01
C LYS A 428 7.60 1.08 -34.89
N TYR A 429 7.88 0.69 -33.66
CA TYR A 429 7.51 1.43 -32.46
C TYR A 429 8.74 1.73 -31.61
N THR A 430 8.79 2.94 -31.07
CA THR A 430 9.70 3.28 -29.98
C THR A 430 9.01 2.94 -28.67
N VAL A 431 9.54 1.94 -27.97
CA VAL A 431 9.05 1.53 -26.65
C VAL A 431 9.86 2.24 -25.57
N PHE A 432 9.20 2.66 -24.50
CA PHE A 432 9.84 3.33 -23.39
C PHE A 432 9.26 2.87 -22.05
N LEU A 433 10.09 2.97 -21.02
CA LEU A 433 9.75 2.73 -19.63
C LEU A 433 10.46 3.79 -18.79
N ASN A 434 9.69 4.50 -17.96
CA ASN A 434 10.22 5.24 -16.83
C ASN A 434 9.58 4.64 -15.57
N ALA A 435 10.41 4.16 -14.64
CA ALA A 435 9.97 3.45 -13.47
C ALA A 435 10.78 3.85 -12.24
N ASP A 436 10.13 3.82 -11.08
CA ASP A 436 10.72 4.01 -9.78
C ASP A 436 10.36 2.83 -8.87
N ALA A 437 11.40 2.17 -8.35
CA ALA A 437 11.29 1.05 -7.45
C ALA A 437 11.36 1.49 -5.99
N MET A 438 10.42 1.00 -5.17
CA MET A 438 10.34 1.35 -3.76
C MET A 438 11.68 1.17 -3.01
N GLY A 439 12.21 2.29 -2.53
CA GLY A 439 13.45 2.37 -1.76
C GLY A 439 14.56 3.10 -2.52
N LYS A 440 15.55 3.67 -1.81
CA LYS A 440 16.50 4.63 -2.43
C LYS A 440 17.87 4.08 -2.81
N SER A 441 18.37 3.10 -2.07
CA SER A 441 19.76 2.61 -2.23
C SER A 441 19.75 1.19 -2.76
N ILE A 442 20.32 0.23 -2.02
CA ILE A 442 20.44 -1.16 -2.48
C ILE A 442 19.08 -1.84 -2.72
N GLN A 443 18.05 -1.47 -1.95
CA GLN A 443 16.70 -2.02 -2.09
C GLN A 443 16.05 -1.55 -3.41
N GLY A 444 16.05 -0.24 -3.66
CA GLY A 444 15.56 0.34 -4.92
C GLY A 444 16.32 -0.23 -6.11
N ALA A 445 17.65 -0.29 -6.01
CA ALA A 445 18.49 -0.88 -7.05
C ALA A 445 18.20 -2.36 -7.33
N GLY A 446 17.80 -3.12 -6.30
CA GLY A 446 17.29 -4.48 -6.47
C GLY A 446 16.03 -4.52 -7.34
N GLY A 447 15.08 -3.60 -7.09
CA GLY A 447 13.88 -3.45 -7.90
C GLY A 447 14.16 -3.00 -9.33
N ALA A 448 15.02 -1.99 -9.51
CA ALA A 448 15.46 -1.52 -10.82
C ALA A 448 16.15 -2.64 -11.64
N LEU A 449 16.99 -3.46 -10.99
CA LEU A 449 17.66 -4.59 -11.63
C LEU A 449 16.65 -5.65 -12.11
N VAL A 450 15.70 -6.02 -11.25
CA VAL A 450 14.64 -6.99 -11.60
C VAL A 450 13.79 -6.45 -12.75
N MET A 451 13.31 -5.21 -12.64
CA MET A 451 12.48 -4.57 -13.66
C MET A 451 13.21 -4.48 -15.00
N GLY A 452 14.44 -3.96 -15.01
CA GLY A 452 15.24 -3.83 -16.21
C GLY A 452 15.53 -5.17 -16.88
N THR A 453 15.75 -6.23 -16.10
CA THR A 453 16.00 -7.57 -16.63
C THR A 453 14.76 -8.17 -17.28
N VAL A 454 13.60 -8.09 -16.60
CA VAL A 454 12.32 -8.57 -17.13
C VAL A 454 11.94 -7.80 -18.38
N PHE A 455 12.00 -6.47 -18.32
CA PHE A 455 11.68 -5.62 -19.47
C PHE A 455 12.59 -5.90 -20.66
N LYS A 456 13.91 -5.97 -20.44
CA LYS A 456 14.86 -6.30 -21.52
C LYS A 456 14.61 -7.68 -22.13
N SER A 457 14.21 -8.66 -21.31
CA SER A 457 13.81 -9.99 -21.77
C SER A 457 12.58 -9.94 -22.69
N ILE A 458 11.54 -9.18 -22.30
CA ILE A 458 10.33 -8.97 -23.12
C ILE A 458 10.68 -8.30 -24.45
N ILE A 459 11.48 -7.24 -24.44
CA ILE A 459 11.94 -6.56 -25.67
C ILE A 459 12.71 -7.53 -26.56
N THR A 460 13.69 -8.24 -26.01
CA THR A 460 14.53 -9.17 -26.78
C THR A 460 13.71 -10.31 -27.39
N ARG A 461 12.73 -10.85 -26.67
CA ARG A 461 11.80 -11.86 -27.20
C ARG A 461 10.96 -11.28 -28.34
N THR A 462 10.46 -10.06 -28.19
CA THR A 462 9.66 -9.37 -29.22
C THR A 462 10.49 -9.13 -30.49
N GLN A 463 11.75 -8.72 -30.35
CA GLN A 463 12.65 -8.50 -31.48
C GLN A 463 13.01 -9.79 -32.24
N LYS A 464 13.03 -10.95 -31.57
CA LYS A 464 13.47 -12.23 -32.16
C LYS A 464 12.33 -13.12 -32.65
N LEU A 465 11.15 -13.07 -32.02
CA LEU A 465 10.07 -14.04 -32.24
C LEU A 465 8.95 -13.41 -33.07
N ARG A 466 8.71 -13.95 -34.27
CA ARG A 466 7.70 -13.42 -35.21
C ARG A 466 6.30 -13.37 -34.61
N TYR A 467 5.88 -14.40 -33.88
CA TYR A 467 4.54 -14.43 -33.26
C TYR A 467 4.32 -13.33 -32.20
N MET A 468 5.40 -12.79 -31.61
CA MET A 468 5.31 -11.64 -30.69
C MET A 468 5.17 -10.32 -31.47
N GLN A 469 5.75 -10.26 -32.68
CA GLN A 469 5.61 -9.12 -33.60
C GLN A 469 4.23 -9.08 -34.24
N ASP A 470 3.54 -10.22 -34.37
CA ASP A 470 2.17 -10.30 -34.86
C ASP A 470 1.11 -9.84 -33.82
N ARG A 471 1.54 -9.13 -32.75
CA ARG A 471 0.66 -8.56 -31.72
C ARG A 471 0.32 -7.10 -32.03
N HIS A 472 -0.92 -6.72 -31.80
CA HIS A 472 -1.32 -5.30 -31.77
C HIS A 472 -0.73 -4.57 -30.54
N PRO A 473 -0.48 -3.26 -30.63
CA PRO A 473 0.20 -2.49 -29.58
C PRO A 473 -0.53 -2.56 -28.24
N GLU A 474 -1.87 -2.48 -28.23
CA GLU A 474 -2.64 -2.54 -26.98
C GLU A 474 -2.47 -3.89 -26.27
N ARG A 475 -2.47 -4.97 -27.06
CA ARG A 475 -2.32 -6.32 -26.53
C ARG A 475 -0.91 -6.58 -26.02
N TRP A 476 0.10 -6.16 -26.78
CA TRP A 476 1.49 -6.29 -26.38
C TRP A 476 1.76 -5.50 -25.08
N LEU A 477 1.25 -4.27 -24.99
CA LEU A 477 1.45 -3.41 -23.83
C LEU A 477 0.80 -3.99 -22.57
N LYS A 478 -0.42 -4.52 -22.70
CA LYS A 478 -1.11 -5.23 -21.60
C LYS A 478 -0.35 -6.48 -21.17
N GLU A 479 0.07 -7.33 -22.11
CA GLU A 479 0.82 -8.56 -21.82
C GLU A 479 2.16 -8.22 -21.13
N CYS A 480 2.85 -7.16 -21.58
CA CYS A 480 4.08 -6.65 -20.96
C CYS A 480 3.84 -6.18 -19.53
N PHE A 481 2.80 -5.36 -19.30
CA PHE A 481 2.43 -4.90 -17.97
C PHE A 481 2.11 -6.07 -17.02
N GLN A 482 1.31 -7.04 -17.48
CA GLN A 482 0.94 -8.21 -16.68
C GLN A 482 2.14 -9.09 -16.32
N GLU A 483 3.08 -9.28 -17.25
CA GLU A 483 4.29 -10.05 -16.98
C GLU A 483 5.13 -9.38 -15.89
N VAL A 484 5.33 -8.06 -16.00
CA VAL A 484 6.03 -7.27 -14.98
C VAL A 484 5.28 -7.32 -13.64
N HIS A 485 3.97 -7.08 -13.65
CA HIS A 485 3.12 -7.09 -12.45
C HIS A 485 3.17 -8.43 -11.72
N ASN A 486 3.08 -9.54 -12.43
CA ASN A 486 3.15 -10.89 -11.85
C ASN A 486 4.52 -11.20 -11.24
N VAL A 487 5.62 -10.71 -11.83
CA VAL A 487 6.94 -10.83 -11.20
C VAL A 487 6.96 -10.06 -9.88
N PHE A 488 6.40 -8.85 -9.84
CA PHE A 488 6.43 -8.05 -8.61
C PHE A 488 5.44 -8.55 -7.53
N ILE A 489 4.33 -9.20 -7.90
CA ILE A 489 3.45 -9.90 -6.94
C ILE A 489 4.24 -10.93 -6.11
N SER A 490 5.26 -11.57 -6.70
CA SER A 490 6.07 -12.56 -5.99
C SER A 490 6.88 -12.00 -4.81
N PHE A 491 7.02 -10.67 -4.71
CA PHE A 491 7.62 -9.99 -3.57
C PHE A 491 6.65 -9.77 -2.40
N ASP A 492 5.39 -10.23 -2.50
CA ASP A 492 4.39 -10.20 -1.41
C ASP A 492 4.21 -8.81 -0.76
N GLY A 493 4.18 -7.77 -1.60
CA GLY A 493 4.06 -6.38 -1.16
C GLY A 493 5.31 -5.77 -0.52
N HIS A 494 6.41 -6.52 -0.36
CA HIS A 494 7.68 -5.99 0.16
C HIS A 494 8.42 -5.09 -0.84
N MET A 495 8.08 -5.17 -2.12
CA MET A 495 8.61 -4.31 -3.17
C MET A 495 7.49 -3.98 -4.15
N LEU A 496 7.29 -2.69 -4.37
CA LEU A 496 6.33 -2.15 -5.32
C LEU A 496 7.07 -1.24 -6.30
N LEU A 497 6.49 -1.04 -7.48
CA LEU A 497 7.07 -0.22 -8.53
C LEU A 497 6.02 0.76 -9.04
N SER A 498 6.36 2.04 -9.09
CA SER A 498 5.62 3.02 -9.90
C SER A 498 6.23 3.04 -11.30
N ALA A 499 5.42 3.11 -12.35
CA ALA A 499 5.96 3.17 -13.71
C ALA A 499 5.00 3.75 -14.73
N ILE A 500 5.57 4.38 -15.75
CA ILE A 500 4.95 4.60 -17.06
C ILE A 500 5.62 3.70 -18.08
N LEU A 501 4.82 2.84 -18.69
CA LEU A 501 5.22 1.98 -19.79
C LEU A 501 4.45 2.40 -21.04
N GLY A 502 5.14 2.61 -22.17
CA GLY A 502 4.46 3.02 -23.39
C GLY A 502 5.19 2.73 -24.69
N LEU A 503 4.46 3.00 -25.77
CA LEU A 503 4.84 2.82 -27.17
C LEU A 503 4.49 4.09 -27.94
N VAL A 504 5.38 4.53 -28.81
CA VAL A 504 5.10 5.56 -29.82
C VAL A 504 5.19 4.92 -31.19
N ASP A 505 4.11 4.98 -31.96
CA ASP A 505 4.10 4.62 -33.38
C ASP A 505 4.97 5.63 -34.15
N GLU A 506 6.07 5.17 -34.74
CA GLU A 506 7.01 6.04 -35.45
C GLU A 506 6.44 6.63 -36.75
N GLU A 507 5.38 6.02 -37.31
CA GLU A 507 4.73 6.50 -38.53
C GLU A 507 3.66 7.55 -38.23
N THR A 508 2.80 7.29 -37.25
CA THR A 508 1.61 8.13 -36.99
C THR A 508 1.79 9.10 -35.83
N GLY A 509 2.79 8.90 -34.96
CA GLY A 509 2.93 9.65 -33.72
C GLY A 509 1.92 9.26 -32.64
N THR A 510 1.19 8.16 -32.82
CA THR A 510 0.23 7.72 -31.79
C THR A 510 0.97 7.15 -30.58
N LEU A 511 0.77 7.77 -29.42
CA LEU A 511 1.24 7.30 -28.12
C LEU A 511 0.24 6.30 -27.53
N TYR A 512 0.73 5.16 -27.05
CA TYR A 512 0.00 4.20 -26.23
C TYR A 512 0.75 4.06 -24.90
N TYR A 513 0.08 4.23 -23.76
CA TYR A 513 0.78 4.06 -22.48
C TYR A 513 -0.13 3.55 -21.36
N ILE A 514 0.51 2.99 -20.35
CA ILE A 514 -0.09 2.62 -19.06
C ILE A 514 0.67 3.38 -17.99
N ASN A 515 -0.06 4.04 -17.09
CA ASN A 515 0.49 4.68 -15.90
C ASN A 515 0.04 3.92 -14.63
N ALA A 516 1.02 3.40 -13.87
CA ALA A 516 0.82 2.73 -12.60
C ALA A 516 1.36 3.59 -11.45
N GLU A 517 0.50 4.44 -10.87
CA GLU A 517 0.78 5.38 -9.76
C GLU A 517 2.13 6.12 -9.91
N HIS A 518 2.47 6.53 -11.13
CA HIS A 518 3.67 7.30 -11.44
C HIS A 518 3.27 8.74 -11.86
N PRO A 519 4.13 9.76 -11.65
CA PRO A 519 3.77 11.15 -11.95
C PRO A 519 3.33 11.36 -13.39
N TRP A 520 2.30 12.19 -13.60
CA TRP A 520 1.67 12.34 -14.92
C TRP A 520 2.62 12.87 -16.00
N ILE A 521 2.39 12.45 -17.24
CA ILE A 521 3.15 12.91 -18.41
C ILE A 521 2.83 14.39 -18.64
N VAL A 522 3.88 15.20 -18.82
CA VAL A 522 3.76 16.60 -19.22
C VAL A 522 3.89 16.70 -20.73
N LEU A 523 2.90 17.27 -21.39
CA LEU A 523 2.96 17.68 -22.78
C LEU A 523 3.46 19.13 -22.85
N TYR A 524 4.54 19.34 -23.58
CA TYR A 524 5.03 20.65 -23.97
C TYR A 524 4.75 20.88 -25.46
N ARG A 525 3.90 21.88 -25.74
CA ARG A 525 3.47 22.27 -27.09
C ARG A 525 3.37 23.78 -27.19
N ASP A 526 3.95 24.35 -28.24
CA ASP A 526 3.86 25.78 -28.57
C ASP A 526 4.24 26.72 -27.40
N GLY A 527 5.24 26.33 -26.59
CA GLY A 527 5.68 27.11 -25.43
C GLY A 527 4.91 26.86 -24.14
N ASN A 528 3.85 26.05 -24.15
CA ASN A 528 3.01 25.76 -22.99
C ASN A 528 3.21 24.33 -22.51
N ALA A 529 3.29 24.15 -21.18
CA ALA A 529 3.33 22.86 -20.52
C ALA A 529 1.98 22.54 -19.85
N SER A 530 1.45 21.34 -20.08
CA SER A 530 0.22 20.85 -19.45
C SER A 530 0.29 19.35 -19.19
N PHE A 531 -0.37 18.86 -18.15
CA PHE A 531 -0.54 17.41 -17.97
C PHE A 531 -1.37 16.82 -19.11
N LEU A 532 -0.99 15.63 -19.55
CA LEU A 532 -1.67 14.93 -20.63
C LEU A 532 -3.07 14.47 -20.17
N GLU A 533 -3.20 13.86 -18.98
CA GLU A 533 -4.47 13.43 -18.37
C GLU A 533 -4.37 13.28 -16.83
N ASN A 534 -5.50 13.41 -16.11
CA ASN A 534 -5.58 13.36 -14.64
C ASN A 534 -6.48 12.24 -14.07
N GLU A 535 -7.16 11.42 -14.89
CA GLU A 535 -8.31 10.62 -14.41
C GLU A 535 -8.03 9.14 -14.15
N HIS A 536 -6.90 8.57 -14.62
CA HIS A 536 -6.69 7.11 -14.60
C HIS A 536 -5.24 6.71 -14.28
N SER A 537 -4.92 6.56 -13.00
CA SER A 537 -3.71 5.83 -12.56
C SER A 537 -4.08 4.46 -12.02
N LEU A 538 -3.54 3.39 -12.63
CA LEU A 538 -3.59 2.06 -12.01
C LEU A 538 -2.77 2.06 -10.72
N ARG A 539 -3.09 1.16 -9.78
CA ARG A 539 -2.25 0.92 -8.60
C ARG A 539 -0.81 0.57 -9.00
N LYS A 540 0.14 0.79 -8.07
CA LYS A 540 1.54 0.36 -8.24
C LYS A 540 1.65 -1.11 -8.65
N ILE A 541 2.64 -1.39 -9.48
CA ILE A 541 2.97 -2.72 -9.93
C ILE A 541 3.44 -3.56 -8.72
N GLY A 542 2.91 -4.79 -8.60
CA GLY A 542 3.16 -5.69 -7.47
C GLY A 542 2.10 -5.69 -6.37
N PHE A 543 1.09 -4.83 -6.46
CA PHE A 543 -0.01 -4.78 -5.49
C PHE A 543 -0.98 -5.95 -5.69
N THR A 544 -1.20 -6.76 -4.64
CA THR A 544 -1.96 -8.04 -4.72
C THR A 544 -3.47 -7.87 -4.76
N GLU A 545 -4.01 -6.76 -4.24
CA GLU A 545 -5.44 -6.45 -4.22
C GLU A 545 -5.84 -5.56 -5.41
N MET A 546 -5.39 -5.87 -6.63
CA MET A 546 -6.01 -5.34 -7.85
C MET A 546 -7.41 -5.96 -8.02
N SER A 547 -8.32 -5.56 -7.13
CA SER A 547 -9.68 -6.05 -7.02
C SER A 547 -10.54 -5.37 -8.09
N GLY A 548 -10.52 -5.90 -9.31
CA GLY A 548 -11.48 -5.52 -10.36
C GLY A 548 -11.14 -4.31 -11.24
N ASP A 549 -10.00 -3.62 -11.04
CA ASP A 549 -9.56 -2.56 -11.95
C ASP A 549 -8.99 -3.18 -13.24
N GLU A 550 -9.73 -3.06 -14.35
CA GLU A 550 -9.23 -3.46 -15.68
C GLU A 550 -8.05 -2.56 -16.10
N VAL A 551 -6.98 -3.15 -16.65
CA VAL A 551 -5.84 -2.42 -17.20
C VAL A 551 -6.31 -1.49 -18.32
N VAL A 552 -6.18 -0.19 -18.11
CA VAL A 552 -6.55 0.86 -19.07
C VAL A 552 -5.30 1.34 -19.82
N ILE A 553 -5.39 1.36 -21.14
CA ILE A 553 -4.35 1.85 -22.05
C ILE A 553 -4.79 3.20 -22.57
N GLN A 554 -4.05 4.23 -22.19
CA GLN A 554 -4.27 5.59 -22.67
C GLN A 554 -3.67 5.78 -24.05
N ILE A 555 -4.36 6.58 -24.87
CA ILE A 555 -3.98 6.82 -26.24
C ILE A 555 -4.03 8.30 -26.55
N TYR A 556 -2.92 8.80 -27.08
CA TYR A 556 -2.80 10.20 -27.43
C TYR A 556 -2.13 10.37 -28.80
N PRO A 557 -2.78 11.02 -29.77
CA PRO A 557 -2.16 11.33 -31.06
C PRO A 557 -1.22 12.55 -30.92
N LEU A 558 0.09 12.32 -31.08
CA LEU A 558 1.07 13.40 -31.08
C LEU A 558 1.06 14.16 -32.40
N ARG A 559 1.32 15.46 -32.32
CA ARG A 559 1.53 16.35 -33.45
C ARG A 559 3.01 16.55 -33.68
N PRO A 560 3.45 16.79 -34.93
CA PRO A 560 4.82 17.19 -35.19
C PRO A 560 5.22 18.41 -34.35
N GLY A 561 6.35 18.31 -33.65
CA GLY A 561 6.84 19.32 -32.71
C GLY A 561 6.44 19.08 -31.25
N ASP A 562 5.57 18.11 -30.95
CA ASP A 562 5.22 17.77 -29.57
C ASP A 562 6.41 17.17 -28.82
N VAL A 563 6.54 17.58 -27.55
CA VAL A 563 7.51 17.03 -26.61
C VAL A 563 6.79 16.54 -25.36
N LEU A 564 7.01 15.27 -25.02
CA LEU A 564 6.55 14.68 -23.77
C LEU A 564 7.69 14.64 -22.77
N ILE A 565 7.41 15.04 -21.53
CA ILE A 565 8.33 14.95 -20.39
C ILE A 565 7.70 14.04 -19.34
N LEU A 566 8.42 12.96 -19.00
CA LEU A 566 8.08 12.01 -17.96
C LEU A 566 9.12 12.10 -16.85
N GLY A 567 8.75 11.72 -15.62
CA GLY A 567 9.74 11.57 -14.56
C GLY A 567 9.20 11.00 -13.26
N SER A 568 10.12 10.53 -12.41
CA SER A 568 9.84 10.03 -11.06
C SER A 568 9.36 11.12 -10.11
N ASP A 569 8.88 10.71 -8.94
CA ASP A 569 8.38 11.57 -7.86
C ASP A 569 9.44 12.54 -7.34
N GLY A 570 10.73 12.20 -7.46
CA GLY A 570 11.83 13.12 -7.17
C GLY A 570 11.81 14.43 -7.97
N ARG A 571 11.00 14.54 -9.03
CA ARG A 571 10.77 15.81 -9.75
C ARG A 571 9.86 16.79 -9.00
N ASP A 572 9.01 16.27 -8.13
CA ASP A 572 8.02 17.03 -7.38
C ASP A 572 8.53 17.26 -5.93
N ASP A 573 9.23 16.28 -5.34
CA ASP A 573 9.77 16.25 -3.97
C ASP A 573 11.05 17.11 -3.74
N LEU A 574 10.93 18.43 -3.94
CA LEU A 574 12.03 19.38 -3.78
C LEU A 574 12.05 20.03 -2.40
N PHE A 575 13.21 20.05 -1.74
CA PHE A 575 13.41 20.75 -0.47
C PHE A 575 13.67 22.25 -0.70
N VAL A 576 12.74 23.10 -0.24
CA VAL A 576 12.77 24.55 -0.51
C VAL A 576 13.31 25.36 0.68
N GLY A 577 13.24 24.82 1.91
CA GLY A 577 13.82 25.48 3.09
C GLY A 577 13.19 25.09 4.44
N GLN A 578 13.38 25.93 5.46
CA GLN A 578 12.75 25.79 6.78
C GLN A 578 11.88 27.02 7.10
N SER A 579 10.63 26.78 7.49
CA SER A 579 9.72 27.82 7.97
C SER A 579 9.22 27.45 9.36
N GLY A 580 9.47 28.30 10.36
CA GLY A 580 9.04 28.06 11.74
C GLY A 580 9.66 26.84 12.44
N GLY A 581 10.79 26.31 11.95
CA GLY A 581 11.48 25.14 12.51
C GLY A 581 11.12 23.80 11.86
N ASN A 582 10.16 23.75 10.95
CA ASN A 582 9.83 22.56 10.16
C ASN A 582 10.43 22.64 8.75
N ARG A 583 10.91 21.50 8.22
CA ARG A 583 11.31 21.36 6.80
C ARG A 583 10.07 21.55 5.92
N VAL A 584 10.20 22.36 4.88
CA VAL A 584 9.19 22.54 3.83
C VAL A 584 9.67 21.78 2.60
N ILE A 585 8.91 20.76 2.19
CA ILE A 585 9.06 20.03 0.94
C ILE A 585 7.95 20.51 0.01
N ASN A 586 8.27 20.63 -1.27
CA ASN A 586 7.27 20.93 -2.28
C ASN A 586 6.40 19.69 -2.54
N ASP A 587 5.09 19.83 -2.39
CA ASP A 587 4.12 18.78 -2.74
C ASP A 587 3.19 19.23 -3.90
N ASP A 588 3.43 20.42 -4.49
CA ASP A 588 2.61 20.95 -5.60
C ASP A 588 3.20 20.53 -6.96
N GLU A 589 2.57 19.52 -7.56
CA GLU A 589 2.92 18.96 -8.88
C GLU A 589 2.83 19.99 -10.02
N THR A 590 2.03 21.06 -9.87
CA THR A 590 1.87 22.08 -10.92
C THR A 590 3.12 22.95 -11.10
N ILE A 591 4.03 22.94 -10.12
CA ILE A 591 5.31 23.64 -10.22
C ILE A 591 6.21 22.99 -11.27
N PHE A 592 6.16 21.67 -11.42
CA PHE A 592 6.93 20.99 -12.46
C PHE A 592 6.52 21.45 -13.87
N LEU A 593 5.24 21.78 -14.11
CA LEU A 593 4.80 22.39 -15.37
C LEU A 593 5.53 23.72 -15.66
N ARG A 594 5.76 24.54 -14.63
CA ARG A 594 6.50 25.79 -14.76
C ARG A 594 7.97 25.52 -15.09
N HIS A 595 8.59 24.54 -14.43
CA HIS A 595 9.96 24.13 -14.73
C HIS A 595 10.11 23.65 -16.19
N VAL A 596 9.14 22.88 -16.69
CA VAL A 596 9.10 22.44 -18.09
C VAL A 596 8.95 23.62 -19.06
N ALA A 597 8.06 24.57 -18.74
CA ALA A 597 7.86 25.76 -19.57
C ALA A 597 9.10 26.68 -19.60
N GLU A 598 9.71 26.95 -18.45
CA GLU A 598 10.94 27.76 -18.33
C GLU A 598 12.16 27.09 -18.97
N GLY A 599 12.25 25.76 -18.84
CA GLY A 599 13.27 24.94 -19.49
C GLY A 599 13.03 24.70 -20.98
N ALA A 600 11.94 25.23 -21.55
CA ALA A 600 11.53 25.06 -22.95
C ALA A 600 11.51 23.60 -23.43
N GLY A 601 11.13 22.66 -22.54
CA GLY A 601 11.11 21.23 -22.85
C GLY A 601 12.49 20.56 -23.00
N ASP A 602 13.59 21.23 -22.65
CA ASP A 602 14.95 20.66 -22.64
C ASP A 602 15.33 20.14 -21.25
N LEU A 603 15.76 18.88 -21.16
CA LEU A 603 16.03 18.23 -19.86
C LEU A 603 17.11 18.93 -19.05
N ASP A 604 18.20 19.39 -19.68
CA ASP A 604 19.30 20.02 -18.96
C ASP A 604 18.88 21.38 -18.38
N GLN A 605 18.04 22.13 -19.09
CA GLN A 605 17.50 23.39 -18.59
C GLN A 605 16.44 23.16 -17.50
N ILE A 606 15.54 22.20 -17.69
CA ILE A 606 14.54 21.82 -16.68
C ILE A 606 15.23 21.46 -15.36
N CYS A 607 16.26 20.61 -15.40
CA CYS A 607 17.03 20.25 -14.21
C CYS A 607 17.70 21.46 -13.54
N LYS A 608 18.23 22.42 -14.31
CA LYS A 608 18.82 23.64 -13.73
C LYS A 608 17.79 24.49 -13.01
N VAL A 609 16.61 24.67 -13.62
CA VAL A 609 15.52 25.45 -13.01
C VAL A 609 15.02 24.77 -11.74
N MET A 610 14.84 23.45 -11.75
CA MET A 610 14.46 22.67 -10.56
C MET A 610 15.48 22.81 -9.42
N LEU A 611 16.77 22.66 -9.72
CA LEU A 611 17.83 22.77 -8.70
C LEU A 611 18.04 24.20 -8.19
N GLN A 612 17.59 25.22 -8.93
CA GLN A 612 17.53 26.60 -8.43
C GLN A 612 16.34 26.81 -7.49
N PHE A 613 15.27 26.04 -7.66
CA PHE A 613 14.07 26.08 -6.83
C PHE A 613 14.26 25.34 -5.49
N GLY A 614 14.90 24.17 -5.49
CA GLY A 614 15.17 23.40 -4.28
C GLY A 614 16.13 22.23 -4.46
N ASP A 615 16.53 21.61 -3.34
CA ASP A 615 17.42 20.45 -3.33
C ASP A 615 16.62 19.13 -3.49
N LEU A 616 17.19 18.16 -4.22
CA LEU A 616 16.59 16.84 -4.40
C LEU A 616 16.54 16.06 -3.08
N THR A 617 15.39 15.43 -2.80
CA THR A 617 15.21 14.57 -1.63
C THR A 617 15.10 13.08 -1.97
N ASP A 618 14.89 12.76 -3.25
CA ASP A 618 14.82 11.40 -3.78
C ASP A 618 15.63 11.20 -5.08
N ASP A 619 15.62 9.98 -5.59
CA ASP A 619 16.11 9.65 -6.94
C ASP A 619 15.33 10.46 -7.99
N LEU A 620 16.02 10.97 -9.01
CA LEU A 620 15.41 11.74 -10.09
C LEU A 620 15.67 11.06 -11.43
N SER A 621 14.60 10.80 -12.16
CA SER A 621 14.66 10.39 -13.56
C SER A 621 13.72 11.25 -14.36
N LEU A 622 14.24 11.79 -15.47
CA LEU A 622 13.46 12.52 -16.45
C LEU A 622 13.67 11.88 -17.82
N MET A 623 12.58 11.68 -18.55
CA MET A 623 12.61 11.21 -19.92
C MET A 623 11.89 12.22 -20.81
N ARG A 624 12.54 12.56 -21.91
CA ARG A 624 12.00 13.42 -22.96
C ARG A 624 11.75 12.59 -24.21
N ILE A 625 10.54 12.65 -24.75
CA ILE A 625 10.17 12.00 -26.02
C ILE A 625 9.61 13.09 -26.95
N ALA A 626 10.25 13.32 -28.09
CA ALA A 626 9.80 14.30 -29.07
C ALA A 626 9.42 13.63 -30.39
N PHE A 627 8.36 14.12 -31.04
CA PHE A 627 7.88 13.60 -32.32
C PHE A 627 8.05 14.64 -33.43
N LEU A 628 8.79 14.30 -34.49
CA LEU A 628 9.04 15.12 -35.68
C LEU A 628 9.47 16.56 -35.37
N GLU A 629 10.39 16.71 -34.42
CA GLU A 629 10.89 18.00 -33.90
C GLU A 629 11.51 18.88 -35.01
N GLU A 630 12.25 18.28 -35.95
CA GLU A 630 12.93 19.01 -37.04
C GLU A 630 12.01 19.30 -38.25
N VAL A 631 10.85 18.64 -38.36
CA VAL A 631 9.97 18.67 -39.55
C VAL A 631 8.79 19.64 -39.38
N ALA A 632 8.62 20.24 -38.20
CA ALA A 632 7.53 21.16 -37.85
C ALA A 632 7.42 22.41 -38.77
N TYR A 633 8.40 22.66 -39.65
CA TYR A 633 8.42 23.81 -40.57
C TYR A 633 7.94 23.56 -42.00
N ALA A 634 7.26 22.45 -42.29
CA ALA A 634 6.70 22.22 -43.62
C ALA A 634 5.36 21.49 -43.59
N ALA A 635 4.34 22.08 -42.96
CA ALA A 635 2.96 21.81 -43.37
C ALA A 635 2.76 22.38 -44.78
N LYS A 636 3.10 21.60 -45.82
CA LYS A 636 2.61 21.87 -47.16
C LYS A 636 1.09 21.76 -47.09
N GLU A 637 0.39 22.87 -47.31
CA GLU A 637 -1.01 22.84 -47.75
C GLU A 637 -1.06 22.05 -49.07
N SER A 638 -1.26 20.74 -48.94
CA SER A 638 -1.67 19.88 -50.03
C SER A 638 -3.07 20.33 -50.43
N THR A 639 -3.15 21.17 -51.45
CA THR A 639 -4.43 21.55 -52.05
C THR A 639 -4.94 20.35 -52.84
N LYS A 640 -5.95 19.68 -52.28
CA LYS A 640 -6.58 18.52 -52.92
C LYS A 640 -7.14 18.90 -54.29
N PRO A 641 -7.17 17.99 -55.28
CA PRO A 641 -7.73 18.24 -56.59
C PRO A 641 -9.17 18.75 -56.52
N LYS A 642 -9.56 19.65 -57.43
CA LYS A 642 -10.94 20.17 -57.49
C LYS A 642 -11.99 19.05 -57.60
N VAL A 643 -11.63 17.96 -58.29
CA VAL A 643 -12.47 16.76 -58.45
C VAL A 643 -12.80 16.12 -57.10
N TYR A 644 -11.85 16.10 -56.15
CA TYR A 644 -12.09 15.61 -54.80
C TYR A 644 -13.23 16.37 -54.11
N TYR A 645 -13.15 17.70 -54.07
CA TYR A 645 -14.18 18.52 -53.39
C TYR A 645 -15.56 18.41 -54.05
N GLN A 646 -15.59 18.28 -55.38
CA GLN A 646 -16.84 18.08 -56.10
C GLN A 646 -17.48 16.74 -55.74
N MET A 647 -16.73 15.65 -55.89
CA MET A 647 -17.21 14.29 -55.61
C MET A 647 -17.56 14.08 -54.13
N LEU A 648 -16.78 14.69 -53.24
CA LEU A 648 -17.07 14.73 -51.80
C LEU A 648 -18.40 15.44 -51.51
N GLY A 649 -18.64 16.60 -52.13
CA GLY A 649 -19.88 17.35 -51.98
C GLY A 649 -21.11 16.58 -52.48
N GLU A 650 -20.99 15.97 -53.67
CA GLU A 650 -22.02 15.08 -54.24
C GLU A 650 -22.29 13.88 -53.31
N GLY A 651 -21.24 13.24 -52.80
CA GLY A 651 -21.36 12.12 -51.86
C GLY A 651 -22.05 12.49 -50.54
N ILE A 652 -21.72 13.63 -49.95
CA ILE A 652 -22.37 14.14 -48.73
C ILE A 652 -23.84 14.48 -48.99
N GLN A 653 -24.15 15.05 -50.14
CA GLN A 653 -25.53 15.39 -50.50
C GLN A 653 -26.36 14.13 -50.72
N SER A 654 -25.89 13.17 -51.53
CA SER A 654 -26.56 11.88 -51.73
C SER A 654 -26.73 11.09 -50.42
N TYR A 655 -25.77 11.19 -49.49
CA TYR A 655 -25.91 10.60 -48.16
C TYR A 655 -27.09 11.22 -47.37
N ARG A 656 -27.24 12.55 -47.43
CA ARG A 656 -28.36 13.27 -46.78
C ARG A 656 -29.70 12.93 -47.41
N ASP A 657 -29.72 12.72 -48.72
CA ASP A 657 -30.90 12.37 -49.50
C ASP A 657 -31.30 10.88 -49.34
N GLY A 658 -30.48 10.09 -48.64
CA GLY A 658 -30.74 8.66 -48.37
C GLY A 658 -30.37 7.74 -49.54
N GLU A 659 -29.72 8.26 -50.56
CA GLU A 659 -29.29 7.53 -51.76
C GLU A 659 -27.94 6.85 -51.52
N TRP A 660 -27.93 5.77 -50.74
CA TRP A 660 -26.71 5.10 -50.26
C TRP A 660 -25.74 4.69 -51.38
N ASN A 661 -26.23 4.18 -52.50
CA ASN A 661 -25.38 3.72 -53.61
C ASN A 661 -24.71 4.87 -54.35
N ASN A 662 -25.42 6.00 -54.54
CA ASN A 662 -24.87 7.19 -55.18
C ASN A 662 -23.84 7.85 -54.26
N ALA A 663 -24.11 7.87 -52.94
CA ALA A 663 -23.17 8.36 -51.94
C ALA A 663 -21.87 7.53 -51.93
N ILE A 664 -21.96 6.19 -51.98
CA ILE A 664 -20.80 5.30 -52.07
C ILE A 664 -20.01 5.61 -53.34
N PHE A 665 -20.66 5.65 -54.51
CA PHE A 665 -19.98 5.89 -55.79
C PHE A 665 -19.23 7.23 -55.81
N ALA A 666 -19.88 8.32 -55.38
CA ALA A 666 -19.25 9.64 -55.35
C ALA A 666 -18.08 9.71 -54.35
N LEU A 667 -18.22 9.08 -53.17
CA LEU A 667 -17.14 9.03 -52.19
C LEU A 667 -15.98 8.12 -52.63
N GLU A 668 -16.24 7.03 -53.37
CA GLU A 668 -15.18 6.20 -53.98
C GLU A 668 -14.37 6.99 -54.99
N LEU A 669 -15.02 7.78 -55.86
CA LEU A 669 -14.31 8.67 -56.80
C LEU A 669 -13.49 9.76 -56.09
N ALA A 670 -13.99 10.27 -54.96
CA ALA A 670 -13.23 11.19 -54.12
C ALA A 670 -12.01 10.50 -53.50
N LEU A 671 -12.17 9.25 -53.02
CA LEU A 671 -11.07 8.46 -52.48
C LEU A 671 -10.05 8.05 -53.55
N ASP A 672 -10.48 7.71 -54.77
CA ASP A 672 -9.57 7.40 -55.89
C ASP A 672 -8.69 8.61 -56.24
N SER A 673 -9.23 9.82 -56.08
CA SER A 673 -8.48 11.06 -56.26
C SER A 673 -7.50 11.33 -55.12
N GLU A 674 -7.86 10.95 -53.90
CA GLU A 674 -7.07 11.14 -52.67
C GLU A 674 -7.06 9.83 -51.83
N PRO A 675 -6.20 8.86 -52.16
CA PRO A 675 -6.29 7.48 -51.67
C PRO A 675 -6.27 7.30 -50.16
N ASP A 676 -5.69 8.24 -49.42
CA ASP A 676 -5.51 8.16 -47.96
C ASP A 676 -6.33 9.24 -47.22
N ASP A 677 -7.37 9.78 -47.86
CA ASP A 677 -8.25 10.75 -47.23
C ASP A 677 -9.03 10.12 -46.05
N LEU A 678 -8.71 10.57 -44.83
CA LEU A 678 -9.32 10.07 -43.60
C LEU A 678 -10.83 10.21 -43.58
N TYR A 679 -11.39 11.29 -44.14
CA TYR A 679 -12.83 11.51 -44.16
C TYR A 679 -13.53 10.50 -45.08
N CYS A 680 -13.08 10.37 -46.32
CA CYS A 680 -13.62 9.40 -47.27
C CYS A 680 -13.51 7.97 -46.76
N LEU A 681 -12.35 7.56 -46.24
CA LEU A 681 -12.15 6.22 -45.67
C LEU A 681 -13.15 5.92 -44.54
N ARG A 682 -13.34 6.88 -43.61
CA ARG A 682 -14.25 6.75 -42.47
C ARG A 682 -15.71 6.64 -42.92
N GLU A 683 -16.15 7.53 -43.80
CA GLU A 683 -17.55 7.59 -44.22
C GLU A 683 -17.93 6.45 -45.18
N LEU A 684 -17.05 6.09 -46.13
CA LEU A 684 -17.26 4.90 -46.98
C LEU A 684 -17.34 3.63 -46.17
N SER A 685 -16.46 3.44 -45.18
CA SER A 685 -16.51 2.26 -44.32
C SER A 685 -17.85 2.16 -43.56
N LYS A 686 -18.35 3.27 -43.00
CA LYS A 686 -19.68 3.32 -42.34
C LYS A 686 -20.82 3.07 -43.33
N LEU A 687 -20.74 3.61 -44.54
CA LEU A 687 -21.72 3.39 -45.60
C LEU A 687 -21.77 1.93 -46.04
N TYR A 688 -20.62 1.31 -46.24
CA TYR A 688 -20.51 -0.12 -46.56
C TYR A 688 -21.01 -1.01 -45.42
N MET A 689 -20.81 -0.59 -44.16
CA MET A 689 -21.43 -1.24 -43.00
C MET A 689 -22.97 -1.22 -43.07
N LYS A 690 -23.55 -0.07 -43.46
CA LYS A 690 -25.00 0.10 -43.61
C LYS A 690 -25.56 -0.69 -44.79
N SER A 691 -24.84 -0.76 -45.90
CA SER A 691 -25.22 -1.56 -47.08
C SER A 691 -24.96 -3.06 -46.90
N LYS A 692 -24.40 -3.47 -45.75
CA LYS A 692 -24.07 -4.86 -45.35
C LYS A 692 -22.95 -5.52 -46.16
N ASP A 693 -22.19 -4.73 -46.91
CA ASP A 693 -20.93 -5.19 -47.50
C ASP A 693 -19.82 -5.06 -46.46
N TYR A 694 -19.81 -6.04 -45.54
CA TYR A 694 -18.87 -6.04 -44.42
C TYR A 694 -17.42 -6.24 -44.85
N GLU A 695 -17.17 -6.83 -46.02
CA GLU A 695 -15.82 -7.11 -46.51
C GLU A 695 -15.11 -5.82 -46.90
N LYS A 696 -15.72 -5.01 -47.77
CA LYS A 696 -15.21 -3.67 -48.11
C LYS A 696 -15.19 -2.75 -46.89
N ALA A 697 -16.18 -2.85 -46.01
CA ALA A 697 -16.23 -2.04 -44.80
C ALA A 697 -15.00 -2.29 -43.91
N ILE A 698 -14.59 -3.55 -43.72
CA ILE A 698 -13.41 -3.95 -42.93
C ILE A 698 -12.11 -3.48 -43.60
N GLU A 699 -12.00 -3.63 -44.92
CA GLU A 699 -10.81 -3.20 -45.66
C GLU A 699 -10.56 -1.70 -45.48
N LEU A 700 -11.56 -0.87 -45.77
CA LEU A 700 -11.48 0.58 -45.61
C LEU A 700 -11.30 0.99 -44.16
N ALA A 701 -11.91 0.26 -43.23
CA ALA A 701 -11.77 0.51 -41.80
C ALA A 701 -10.36 0.25 -41.28
N ASN A 702 -9.74 -0.84 -41.71
CA ASN A 702 -8.36 -1.15 -41.35
C ASN A 702 -7.40 -0.11 -41.93
N ARG A 703 -7.61 0.33 -43.17
CA ARG A 703 -6.83 1.44 -43.77
C ARG A 703 -7.00 2.74 -42.98
N TYR A 704 -8.23 3.08 -42.61
CA TYR A 704 -8.52 4.24 -41.76
C TYR A 704 -7.77 4.17 -40.41
N LEU A 705 -7.88 3.05 -39.69
CA LEU A 705 -7.21 2.88 -38.40
C LEU A 705 -5.68 2.79 -38.50
N GLN A 706 -5.13 2.39 -39.64
CA GLN A 706 -3.68 2.41 -39.86
C GLN A 706 -3.13 3.84 -39.93
N LEU A 707 -3.94 4.78 -40.41
CA LEU A 707 -3.60 6.21 -40.54
C LEU A 707 -4.04 7.04 -39.33
N ASN A 708 -5.12 6.65 -38.67
CA ASN A 708 -5.62 7.27 -37.44
C ASN A 708 -5.85 6.23 -36.34
N PRO A 709 -4.77 5.67 -35.74
CA PRO A 709 -4.88 4.64 -34.72
C PRO A 709 -5.53 5.13 -33.41
N GLY A 710 -5.62 6.44 -33.22
CA GLY A 710 -6.23 7.10 -32.06
C GLY A 710 -7.77 7.07 -32.03
N ASP A 711 -8.45 6.77 -33.15
CA ASP A 711 -9.92 6.69 -33.19
C ASP A 711 -10.42 5.39 -32.55
N THR A 712 -10.56 5.42 -31.23
CA THR A 712 -10.99 4.30 -30.39
C THR A 712 -12.37 3.77 -30.79
N ASP A 713 -13.32 4.64 -31.13
CA ASP A 713 -14.68 4.25 -31.55
C ASP A 713 -14.65 3.39 -32.83
N PHE A 714 -13.65 3.58 -33.70
CA PHE A 714 -13.59 2.84 -34.95
C PHE A 714 -13.27 1.35 -34.79
N LEU A 715 -12.67 0.95 -33.67
CA LEU A 715 -12.49 -0.46 -33.31
C LEU A 715 -13.83 -1.17 -33.15
N PHE A 716 -14.87 -0.48 -32.66
CA PHE A 716 -16.22 -1.04 -32.53
C PHE A 716 -16.81 -1.44 -33.88
N TYR A 717 -16.67 -0.57 -34.90
CA TYR A 717 -17.20 -0.83 -36.23
C TYR A 717 -16.54 -2.06 -36.87
N ILE A 718 -15.23 -2.23 -36.70
CA ILE A 718 -14.51 -3.40 -37.21
C ILE A 718 -14.91 -4.68 -36.47
N ALA A 719 -14.98 -4.62 -35.13
CA ALA A 719 -15.46 -5.74 -34.32
C ALA A 719 -16.88 -6.16 -34.73
N TYR A 720 -17.76 -5.19 -34.96
CA TYR A 720 -19.13 -5.43 -35.42
C TYR A 720 -19.16 -6.09 -36.79
N ALA A 721 -18.40 -5.59 -37.77
CA ALA A 721 -18.33 -6.17 -39.11
C ALA A 721 -17.85 -7.62 -39.10
N HIS A 722 -16.76 -7.91 -38.37
CA HIS A 722 -16.26 -9.27 -38.22
C HIS A 722 -17.28 -10.19 -37.54
N LYS A 723 -18.01 -9.68 -36.54
CA LYS A 723 -19.12 -10.44 -35.92
C LYS A 723 -20.19 -10.78 -36.96
N GLN A 724 -20.60 -9.84 -37.81
CA GLN A 724 -21.61 -10.12 -38.85
C GLN A 724 -21.13 -11.13 -39.89
N ARG A 725 -19.83 -11.14 -40.20
CA ARG A 725 -19.18 -12.17 -41.03
C ARG A 725 -18.97 -13.51 -40.31
N ARG A 726 -19.25 -13.59 -39.01
CA ARG A 726 -18.99 -14.74 -38.11
C ARG A 726 -17.50 -15.02 -37.87
N ASP A 727 -16.63 -14.05 -38.12
CA ASP A 727 -15.20 -14.09 -37.80
C ASP A 727 -14.99 -13.77 -36.32
N PHE A 728 -15.54 -14.62 -35.44
CA PHE A 728 -15.61 -14.30 -34.01
C PHE A 728 -14.25 -14.10 -33.35
N VAL A 729 -13.18 -14.72 -33.87
CA VAL A 729 -11.82 -14.56 -33.34
C VAL A 729 -11.33 -13.13 -33.50
N LEU A 730 -11.38 -12.60 -34.72
CA LEU A 730 -10.99 -11.21 -35.02
C LEU A 730 -11.96 -10.22 -34.36
N ALA A 731 -13.27 -10.51 -34.40
CA ALA A 731 -14.26 -9.68 -33.71
C ALA A 731 -13.95 -9.53 -32.22
N THR A 732 -13.53 -10.62 -31.56
CA THR A 732 -13.13 -10.59 -30.14
C THR A 732 -11.89 -9.73 -29.96
N ASP A 733 -10.88 -9.84 -30.82
CA ASP A 733 -9.62 -9.11 -30.68
C ASP A 733 -9.84 -7.58 -30.78
N PHE A 734 -10.59 -7.12 -31.79
CA PHE A 734 -10.94 -5.69 -31.91
C PHE A 734 -11.79 -5.18 -30.75
N ALA A 735 -12.77 -5.97 -30.29
CA ALA A 735 -13.60 -5.59 -29.14
C ALA A 735 -12.79 -5.55 -27.82
N GLU A 736 -11.82 -6.44 -27.64
CA GLU A 736 -10.91 -6.42 -26.50
C GLU A 736 -9.95 -5.23 -26.54
N ARG A 737 -9.40 -4.90 -27.72
CA ARG A 737 -8.57 -3.70 -27.89
C ARG A 737 -9.34 -2.43 -27.54
N LEU A 738 -10.61 -2.36 -27.93
CA LEU A 738 -11.49 -1.27 -27.51
C LEU A 738 -11.73 -1.28 -26.00
N ARG A 739 -11.95 -2.44 -25.39
CA ARG A 739 -12.11 -2.57 -23.94
C ARG A 739 -10.87 -2.10 -23.18
N PHE A 740 -9.66 -2.36 -23.68
CA PHE A 740 -8.43 -1.88 -23.04
C PHE A 740 -8.29 -0.36 -23.09
N ARG A 741 -8.89 0.30 -24.08
CA ARG A 741 -8.87 1.76 -24.22
C ARG A 741 -10.00 2.44 -23.43
N ASP A 742 -11.20 1.87 -23.51
CA ASP A 742 -12.41 2.33 -22.84
C ASP A 742 -13.15 1.13 -22.22
N PRO A 743 -12.79 0.75 -20.98
CA PRO A 743 -13.39 -0.39 -20.27
C PRO A 743 -14.88 -0.21 -20.01
N LYS A 744 -15.37 1.03 -19.90
CA LYS A 744 -16.75 1.37 -19.54
C LYS A 744 -17.64 1.58 -20.77
N ASN A 745 -17.12 1.37 -21.98
CA ASN A 745 -17.87 1.51 -23.21
C ASN A 745 -19.04 0.52 -23.29
N PHE A 746 -20.26 0.98 -22.98
CA PHE A 746 -21.44 0.13 -22.93
C PHE A 746 -21.71 -0.63 -24.24
N ASN A 747 -21.54 0.04 -25.39
CA ASN A 747 -21.81 -0.57 -26.70
C ASN A 747 -20.80 -1.68 -27.00
N ASN A 748 -19.52 -1.44 -26.74
CA ASN A 748 -18.47 -2.44 -26.94
C ASN A 748 -18.64 -3.63 -26.00
N LEU A 749 -18.91 -3.41 -24.71
CA LEU A 749 -19.14 -4.50 -23.76
C LEU A 749 -20.33 -5.38 -24.18
N LEU A 750 -21.42 -4.76 -24.67
CA LEU A 750 -22.57 -5.49 -25.20
C LEU A 750 -22.17 -6.36 -26.39
N LEU A 751 -21.41 -5.78 -27.33
CA LEU A 751 -20.91 -6.48 -28.51
C LEU A 751 -19.95 -7.63 -28.13
N LEU A 752 -19.02 -7.39 -27.22
CA LEU A 752 -18.05 -8.36 -26.73
C LEU A 752 -18.75 -9.53 -26.04
N ALA A 753 -19.73 -9.27 -25.17
CA ALA A 753 -20.51 -10.31 -24.52
C ALA A 753 -21.26 -11.18 -25.53
N GLU A 754 -21.86 -10.59 -26.57
CA GLU A 754 -22.48 -11.33 -27.68
C GLU A 754 -21.47 -12.22 -28.42
N ILE A 755 -20.30 -11.67 -28.77
CA ILE A 755 -19.22 -12.41 -29.45
C ILE A 755 -18.73 -13.58 -28.60
N LEU A 756 -18.49 -13.36 -27.31
CA LEU A 756 -17.99 -14.40 -26.38
C LEU A 756 -19.03 -15.52 -26.21
N MET A 757 -20.33 -15.20 -26.15
CA MET A 757 -21.39 -16.21 -26.13
C MET A 757 -21.43 -17.03 -27.43
N HIS A 758 -21.25 -16.41 -28.59
CA HIS A 758 -21.15 -17.14 -29.87
C HIS A 758 -19.92 -18.06 -29.91
N ARG A 759 -18.82 -17.66 -29.26
CA ARG A 759 -17.61 -18.49 -29.10
C ARG A 759 -17.72 -19.55 -28.01
N ARG A 760 -18.80 -19.56 -27.23
CA ARG A 760 -19.02 -20.40 -26.04
C ARG A 760 -17.97 -20.21 -24.94
N ASP A 761 -17.40 -19.01 -24.83
CA ASP A 761 -16.49 -18.63 -23.74
C ASP A 761 -17.33 -18.19 -22.52
N ILE A 762 -17.80 -19.18 -21.75
CA ILE A 762 -18.81 -18.99 -20.69
C ILE A 762 -18.29 -18.09 -19.56
N GLU A 763 -17.05 -18.31 -19.11
CA GLU A 763 -16.47 -17.56 -17.99
C GLU A 763 -16.25 -16.11 -18.35
N ARG A 764 -15.58 -15.82 -19.47
CA ARG A 764 -15.34 -14.42 -19.88
C ARG A 764 -16.63 -13.70 -20.26
N SER A 765 -17.59 -14.40 -20.86
CA SER A 765 -18.90 -13.79 -21.14
C SER A 765 -19.67 -13.45 -19.85
N LYS A 766 -19.47 -14.22 -18.77
CA LYS A 766 -20.04 -13.91 -17.45
C LYS A 766 -19.44 -12.65 -16.86
N GLU A 767 -18.11 -12.52 -16.89
CA GLU A 767 -17.39 -11.34 -16.39
C GLU A 767 -17.87 -10.06 -17.09
N VAL A 768 -17.84 -10.05 -18.43
CA VAL A 768 -18.29 -8.89 -19.22
C VAL A 768 -19.77 -8.57 -18.95
N LEU A 769 -20.61 -9.60 -18.75
CA LEU A 769 -22.02 -9.44 -18.43
C LEU A 769 -22.26 -8.87 -17.01
N LEU A 770 -21.38 -9.14 -16.06
CA LEU A 770 -21.40 -8.52 -14.73
C LEU A 770 -21.06 -7.03 -14.83
N ASN A 771 -20.00 -6.68 -15.55
CA ASN A 771 -19.62 -5.27 -15.80
C ASN A 771 -20.77 -4.50 -16.47
N LEU A 772 -21.44 -5.10 -17.48
CA LEU A 772 -22.63 -4.50 -18.11
C LEU A 772 -23.79 -4.28 -17.12
N GLN A 773 -23.97 -5.16 -16.15
CA GLN A 773 -25.02 -5.04 -15.13
C GLN A 773 -24.69 -3.97 -14.10
N GLU A 774 -23.42 -3.78 -13.76
CA GLU A 774 -22.98 -2.70 -12.88
C GLU A 774 -23.18 -1.33 -13.55
N ILE A 775 -22.83 -1.21 -14.83
CA ILE A 775 -22.98 0.03 -15.60
C ILE A 775 -24.46 0.35 -15.86
N ALA A 776 -25.28 -0.63 -16.23
CA ALA A 776 -26.68 -0.41 -16.58
C ALA A 776 -27.61 -1.57 -16.14
N PRO A 777 -27.94 -1.66 -14.83
CA PRO A 777 -28.70 -2.78 -14.26
C PRO A 777 -30.09 -2.99 -14.87
N GLU A 778 -30.76 -1.90 -15.25
CA GLU A 778 -32.14 -1.90 -15.74
C GLU A 778 -32.24 -1.97 -17.27
N ASN A 779 -31.12 -2.08 -18.00
CA ASN A 779 -31.15 -2.02 -19.45
C ASN A 779 -31.80 -3.28 -20.07
N PRO A 780 -32.86 -3.16 -20.91
CA PRO A 780 -33.55 -4.30 -21.50
C PRO A 780 -32.66 -5.20 -22.36
N LYS A 781 -31.63 -4.64 -23.02
CA LYS A 781 -30.68 -5.43 -23.82
C LYS A 781 -29.81 -6.32 -22.93
N VAL A 782 -29.34 -5.79 -21.80
CA VAL A 782 -28.54 -6.54 -20.81
C VAL A 782 -29.34 -7.69 -20.22
N GLN A 783 -30.61 -7.45 -19.85
CA GLN A 783 -31.49 -8.51 -19.32
C GLN A 783 -31.78 -9.61 -20.35
N LYS A 784 -32.00 -9.24 -21.61
CA LYS A 784 -32.13 -10.22 -22.71
C LYS A 784 -30.87 -11.06 -22.85
N LEU A 785 -29.69 -10.42 -22.84
CA LEU A 785 -28.41 -11.10 -22.95
C LEU A 785 -28.16 -12.05 -21.78
N LYS A 786 -28.47 -11.63 -20.56
CA LYS A 786 -28.38 -12.45 -19.34
C LYS A 786 -29.25 -13.70 -19.42
N ASN A 787 -30.48 -13.56 -19.90
CA ASN A 787 -31.37 -14.70 -20.09
C ASN A 787 -30.86 -15.67 -21.15
N PHE A 788 -30.27 -15.15 -22.24
CA PHE A 788 -29.63 -15.98 -23.26
C PHE A 788 -28.41 -16.73 -22.71
N TRP A 789 -27.53 -16.06 -21.98
CA TRP A 789 -26.38 -16.67 -21.30
C TRP A 789 -26.80 -17.78 -20.34
N LYS A 790 -27.81 -17.53 -19.48
CA LYS A 790 -28.36 -18.55 -18.56
C LYS A 790 -28.82 -19.81 -19.30
N LYS A 791 -29.53 -19.65 -20.41
CA LYS A 791 -29.97 -20.78 -21.25
C LYS A 791 -28.78 -21.56 -21.82
N MET A 792 -27.75 -20.86 -22.29
CA MET A 792 -26.52 -21.45 -22.82
C MET A 792 -25.79 -22.30 -21.76
N VAL A 793 -25.64 -21.77 -20.54
CA VAL A 793 -25.01 -22.49 -19.42
C VAL A 793 -25.79 -23.75 -19.05
N THR A 794 -27.13 -23.68 -19.02
CA THR A 794 -27.96 -24.84 -18.72
C THR A 794 -27.89 -25.94 -19.78
N THR A 795 -27.57 -25.61 -21.04
CA THR A 795 -27.43 -26.61 -22.13
C THR A 795 -26.04 -27.22 -22.24
N SER A 796 -25.02 -26.62 -21.61
CA SER A 796 -23.66 -27.19 -21.57
C SER A 796 -23.40 -28.16 -20.42
N VAL A 797 -24.29 -28.21 -19.42
CA VAL A 797 -24.18 -29.08 -18.23
C VAL A 797 -25.02 -30.36 -18.37
N SER A 798 -25.89 -30.42 -19.40
CA SER A 798 -26.61 -31.62 -19.86
C SER A 798 -25.85 -32.31 -20.98
#